data_AF-A0A3N0Z1R0-F1
#
_entry.id   AF-A0A3N0Z1R0-F1
#
_cell.length_a   1.000
_cell.length_b   1.000
_cell.length_c   1.000
_cell.angle_alpha   90.00
_cell.angle_beta   90.00
_cell.angle_gamma   90.00
#
_symmetry.space_group_name_H-M   'P 1'
#
loop_
_entity.id
_entity.type
_entity.pdbx_description
1 polymer ?
#
loop_
_entity_poly.entity_id
_entity_poly.type
_entity_poly.pdbx_seq_one_letter_code
_entity_poly.pdbx_strand_id
1 'polypeptide(L)'
;MENPVILGLSNQNGQMRGSVKPAGGPGGGGGGSQTMQPAQVKASSTVNNGNSQPAPTANTIIKPGDDWKKNLKLPPKDLRMRTSDVTATKGNEFEDYCLKRELLMGIFEMGWEKPSPIQEESIPIALSGRDILARAKNGTGKSGAYLIPLLERIDLKKDSIQALVIVPTRELALQVSQICIQVSKHMGGVKVMATTVHVVIATPGRILDLIKKGVAKVNQVQMVVLDEADKLLSQDFVQMMEEMLSSLPKQRQILLYSATFPLSVQKFMNNHLQKPYEINLMEELTLKGVTQYYAYVTERQKVHCLNTLFSRLQINQSIIFCNSSQRVELLAKKISQLGYSCFYIHAKMRQEHRNRVFHDFRNGLCRNLVCTDLFTRGIDIQAVNVVINFDFPKLGETYLHRIGRSGRFGHLGLAINLITYDDRFNLKGIEEQLGTEIKPIPSSIDKSLYVAEYHSESGEEVKLPIYCTGEVLRQVQMAKQFDDDKYFVDMKLTTAPEVIVEAFANLTSGFPNKTVPSSELQKFLQTYFEEPGKEFEQWTPPDWHSKPKFLSKVSDSKYRSWAEELHGLWKSLGRKIRDDVRDHPELYSQIYTPHPVVVPGGRFRELYYWDSYWVINGLLLSEMTETARGMILNFMFLVERYGFVPNGGRVYYERRSQPPFLPLMVESFYEVTRDKDFLGQVLPALEREYSFWMQNRSHVVAINGLTHILNQYNVPVDRPRPESYSDDVELAEGLSTEAQKRLWMELTSGAESGWDFSSRWYIDSTGRNNGTLSDTQTSSILPADLNAIMCRNERLLASFHRILGNEDKAAEYDKALSARIKAVESLLWDAERGAWFDFSLVNETRHLSFYPSNLAPLWARCYSKPEMGDQAVQYLRDSGGLDYPNGVPTSLSESGQQWDMPNAWPPLQHMIIEGLSGLDSAHAKELAFSLAQRWMQTNWRAYIKYEAMFEKYDVNGDGKPGGGGEYEVQLGFGWTNGIALQLLDQYGDRLSSGGCVLNASILIGLVYPILKSLFLF
;
A
#
# COMPACT_ATOMS: atom_id res chain seq x y z
N MET A 1 -12.46 66.68 5.34
CA MET A 1 -13.11 66.70 6.66
C MET A 1 -14.22 65.66 6.64
N GLU A 2 -14.30 64.94 7.74
CA GLU A 2 -15.33 63.97 8.18
C GLU A 2 -15.41 62.59 7.51
N ASN A 3 -15.30 61.58 8.40
CA ASN A 3 -15.29 60.12 8.23
C ASN A 3 -16.69 59.55 7.89
N PRO A 4 -16.78 58.24 7.57
CA PRO A 4 -17.13 57.28 8.62
C PRO A 4 -16.34 55.95 8.63
N VAL A 5 -15.90 55.60 9.84
CA VAL A 5 -15.87 54.30 10.56
C VAL A 5 -15.70 52.98 9.77
N ILE A 6 -14.54 52.32 10.00
CA ILE A 6 -14.28 50.89 9.77
C ILE A 6 -14.07 50.21 11.14
N LEU A 7 -14.78 49.12 11.39
CA LEU A 7 -14.60 48.23 12.55
C LEU A 7 -13.45 47.25 12.25
N GLY A 8 -12.36 47.37 12.99
CA GLY A 8 -11.17 46.52 12.89
C GLY A 8 -11.22 45.31 13.84
N LEU A 9 -10.72 44.18 13.33
CA LEU A 9 -10.21 43.06 14.12
C LEU A 9 -8.87 43.46 14.75
N SER A 10 -8.72 43.21 16.05
CA SER A 10 -7.58 43.61 16.87
C SER A 10 -6.40 42.64 16.76
N ASN A 11 -5.19 43.20 16.67
CA ASN A 11 -3.91 42.53 16.87
C ASN A 11 -2.95 43.53 17.52
N GLN A 12 -2.34 43.19 18.66
CA GLN A 12 -1.07 43.68 19.27
C GLN A 12 -1.10 43.49 20.81
N ASN A 13 -0.05 43.09 21.53
CA ASN A 13 1.36 43.53 21.62
C ASN A 13 2.20 42.45 22.36
N GLY A 14 3.54 42.40 22.41
CA GLY A 14 4.68 43.27 22.05
C GLY A 14 5.93 42.69 22.77
N GLN A 15 7.16 42.70 22.24
CA GLN A 15 8.25 43.71 22.34
C GLN A 15 9.59 42.93 22.19
N MET A 16 10.77 43.39 21.77
CA MET A 16 11.36 44.66 21.33
C MET A 16 12.69 44.31 20.62
N ARG A 17 13.10 45.01 19.55
CA ARG A 17 14.53 45.26 19.25
C ARG A 17 14.70 46.42 18.28
N GLY A 18 15.67 47.28 18.62
CA GLY A 18 15.92 48.57 18.00
C GLY A 18 16.73 48.53 16.68
N SER A 19 16.71 49.72 16.09
CA SER A 19 17.38 50.26 14.91
C SER A 19 18.83 49.86 14.62
N VAL A 20 19.19 49.80 13.32
CA VAL A 20 20.21 50.65 12.63
C VAL A 20 20.13 50.42 11.10
N LYS A 21 20.39 51.49 10.32
CA LYS A 21 20.35 51.60 8.85
C LYS A 21 21.82 51.85 8.31
N PRO A 22 22.08 52.09 7.00
CA PRO A 22 22.97 51.27 6.16
C PRO A 22 24.17 52.00 5.51
N ALA A 23 25.02 51.29 4.74
CA ALA A 23 25.86 51.69 3.58
C ALA A 23 27.06 50.71 3.49
N GLY A 24 27.69 50.32 2.39
CA GLY A 24 27.72 50.67 0.96
C GLY A 24 28.95 49.95 0.38
N GLY A 25 28.96 49.55 -0.90
CA GLY A 25 30.16 49.02 -1.60
C GLY A 25 31.20 50.14 -1.88
N PRO A 26 32.20 49.98 -2.79
CA PRO A 26 32.45 48.89 -3.75
C PRO A 26 33.96 48.49 -3.99
N GLY A 27 34.22 47.48 -4.82
CA GLY A 27 35.21 47.58 -5.94
C GLY A 27 36.57 46.85 -5.90
N GLY A 28 36.82 46.05 -6.97
CA GLY A 28 38.13 45.73 -7.62
C GLY A 28 38.95 44.58 -7.01
N GLY A 29 39.30 43.46 -7.69
CA GLY A 29 39.99 43.25 -8.99
C GLY A 29 41.41 42.69 -8.69
N GLY A 30 42.03 41.69 -9.32
CA GLY A 30 41.76 40.80 -10.46
C GLY A 30 42.96 39.81 -10.64
N GLY A 31 42.90 38.98 -11.70
CA GLY A 31 44.00 38.15 -12.26
C GLY A 31 44.10 36.73 -11.68
N GLY A 32 44.02 35.62 -12.39
CA GLY A 32 44.36 35.24 -13.78
C GLY A 32 45.35 34.07 -13.67
N SER A 33 45.04 32.84 -14.12
CA SER A 33 45.56 32.30 -15.39
C SER A 33 45.24 30.80 -15.57
N GLN A 34 44.66 30.47 -16.73
CA GLN A 34 44.89 29.31 -17.63
C GLN A 34 44.70 27.86 -17.13
N THR A 35 43.64 27.15 -17.53
CA THR A 35 43.41 26.38 -18.79
C THR A 35 44.40 25.25 -19.09
N MET A 36 43.96 23.98 -18.96
CA MET A 36 43.62 23.07 -20.08
C MET A 36 43.21 21.68 -19.55
N GLN A 37 42.10 21.16 -20.10
CA GLN A 37 41.63 19.76 -20.06
C GLN A 37 42.60 18.82 -20.83
N PRO A 38 42.41 17.49 -20.98
CA PRO A 38 41.30 16.61 -20.52
C PRO A 38 41.78 15.29 -19.87
N ALA A 39 40.87 14.50 -19.29
CA ALA A 39 41.14 13.07 -19.06
C ALA A 39 39.87 12.21 -19.15
N GLN A 40 39.93 11.22 -20.04
CA GLN A 40 39.05 10.07 -20.11
C GLN A 40 39.94 8.81 -20.08
N VAL A 41 39.41 7.72 -19.49
CA VAL A 41 39.70 6.30 -19.78
C VAL A 41 40.73 5.54 -18.90
N LYS A 42 40.16 4.58 -18.15
CA LYS A 42 40.58 3.20 -17.79
C LYS A 42 41.83 2.90 -16.92
N ALA A 43 41.50 2.30 -15.78
CA ALA A 43 41.80 0.94 -15.33
C ALA A 43 43.24 0.46 -14.99
N SER A 44 43.29 -0.14 -13.80
CA SER A 44 44.09 -1.30 -13.32
C SER A 44 45.46 -1.08 -12.66
N SER A 45 45.55 -1.61 -11.43
CA SER A 45 46.74 -2.13 -10.68
C SER A 45 47.95 -1.20 -10.49
N THR A 46 48.57 -1.02 -9.32
CA THR A 46 49.17 -2.04 -8.44
C THR A 46 49.74 -1.34 -7.18
N VAL A 47 49.57 -1.97 -6.00
CA VAL A 47 50.49 -2.11 -4.82
C VAL A 47 51.31 -0.91 -4.26
N ASN A 48 51.03 -0.62 -2.98
CA ASN A 48 51.85 -0.16 -1.83
C ASN A 48 53.01 0.86 -2.00
N ASN A 49 52.97 1.99 -1.26
CA ASN A 49 53.43 2.07 0.13
C ASN A 49 53.32 3.50 0.71
N GLY A 50 52.87 3.59 1.98
CA GLY A 50 53.35 4.59 2.94
C GLY A 50 52.65 5.95 3.02
N ASN A 51 51.67 6.09 3.91
CA ASN A 51 51.87 6.95 5.07
C ASN A 51 50.90 6.62 6.21
N SER A 52 51.51 6.38 7.36
CA SER A 52 50.96 6.04 8.66
C SER A 52 49.96 7.06 9.20
N GLN A 53 48.79 6.59 9.63
CA GLN A 53 48.00 7.22 10.68
C GLN A 53 47.90 6.27 11.88
N PRO A 54 47.99 6.78 13.13
CA PRO A 54 48.16 5.94 14.31
C PRO A 54 46.85 5.21 14.67
N ALA A 55 47.01 3.98 15.16
CA ALA A 55 45.94 3.13 15.67
C ALA A 55 45.22 3.79 16.86
N PRO A 56 43.88 3.68 16.97
CA PRO A 56 43.20 4.02 18.20
C PRO A 56 43.46 2.93 19.24
N THR A 57 44.06 3.34 20.35
CA THR A 57 44.32 2.53 21.53
C THR A 57 43.04 1.97 22.14
N ALA A 58 43.06 0.67 22.42
CA ALA A 58 42.06 -0.06 23.18
C ALA A 58 42.01 0.41 24.64
N ASN A 59 40.82 0.83 25.08
CA ASN A 59 40.23 0.72 26.42
C ASN A 59 39.20 1.83 26.59
N THR A 60 37.95 1.58 26.20
CA THR A 60 36.83 2.46 26.54
C THR A 60 35.78 1.65 27.27
N ILE A 61 35.84 1.77 28.59
CA ILE A 61 34.75 1.46 29.51
C ILE A 61 33.52 2.28 29.07
N ILE A 62 32.35 1.63 29.01
CA ILE A 62 31.08 2.23 28.60
C ILE A 62 30.81 3.48 29.43
N LYS A 63 30.75 4.65 28.77
CA LYS A 63 30.15 5.86 29.35
C LYS A 63 28.67 5.91 28.95
N PRO A 64 27.74 6.16 29.88
CA PRO A 64 26.33 6.40 29.53
C PRO A 64 26.23 7.64 28.62
N GLY A 65 25.64 7.50 27.44
CA GLY A 65 25.35 8.62 26.52
C GLY A 65 26.04 8.61 25.15
N ASP A 66 26.84 7.58 24.82
CA ASP A 66 27.38 7.43 23.46
C ASP A 66 26.27 6.97 22.49
N ASP A 67 25.77 7.88 21.66
CA ASP A 67 24.61 7.65 20.77
C ASP A 67 24.99 6.90 19.48
N TRP A 68 25.78 5.83 19.60
CA TRP A 68 26.29 5.05 18.48
C TRP A 68 25.17 4.39 17.65
N LYS A 69 24.00 4.20 18.27
CA LYS A 69 22.79 3.70 17.62
C LYS A 69 22.28 4.65 16.52
N LYS A 70 22.46 5.98 16.63
CA LYS A 70 22.05 6.95 15.60
C LYS A 70 22.75 6.78 14.26
N ASN A 71 23.93 6.15 14.25
CA ASN A 71 24.73 5.97 13.04
C ASN A 71 24.53 4.58 12.39
N LEU A 72 23.66 3.72 12.95
CA LEU A 72 23.37 2.40 12.40
C LEU A 72 22.37 2.50 11.25
N LYS A 73 22.59 1.69 10.21
CA LYS A 73 21.61 1.52 9.13
C LYS A 73 20.69 0.35 9.49
N LEU A 74 19.60 0.66 10.17
CA LEU A 74 18.62 -0.34 10.59
C LEU A 74 17.73 -0.76 9.40
N PRO A 75 17.42 -2.06 9.25
CA PRO A 75 16.44 -2.52 8.27
C PRO A 75 15.02 -2.09 8.66
N PRO A 76 14.06 -2.08 7.71
CA PRO A 76 12.65 -1.83 8.01
C PRO A 76 12.12 -2.79 9.09
N LYS A 77 11.31 -2.29 10.02
CA LYS A 77 10.70 -3.12 11.06
C LYS A 77 9.75 -4.15 10.45
N ASP A 78 9.91 -5.40 10.86
CA ASP A 78 9.02 -6.48 10.49
C ASP A 78 7.81 -6.51 11.43
N LEU A 79 6.66 -6.04 10.92
CA LEU A 79 5.42 -5.87 11.68
C LEU A 79 4.51 -7.11 11.68
N ARG A 80 4.92 -8.22 11.04
CA ARG A 80 4.12 -9.43 10.99
C ARG A 80 3.97 -10.04 12.38
N MET A 81 2.80 -10.62 12.68
CA MET A 81 2.55 -11.36 13.91
C MET A 81 3.64 -12.41 14.14
N ARG A 82 4.03 -12.57 15.41
CA ARG A 82 4.99 -13.57 15.88
C ARG A 82 4.41 -14.39 17.02
N THR A 83 4.49 -15.71 16.94
CA THR A 83 4.01 -16.63 17.96
C THR A 83 4.85 -16.62 19.24
N SER A 84 4.27 -17.12 20.33
CA SER A 84 4.89 -17.09 21.67
C SER A 84 6.21 -17.85 21.79
N ASP A 85 6.49 -18.82 20.93
CA ASP A 85 7.78 -19.53 20.89
C ASP A 85 8.97 -18.69 20.38
N VAL A 86 8.71 -17.45 19.95
CA VAL A 86 9.75 -16.44 19.68
C VAL A 86 9.58 -15.13 20.45
N THR A 87 8.41 -14.84 21.03
CA THR A 87 8.14 -13.59 21.77
C THR A 87 8.10 -13.74 23.29
N ALA A 88 7.92 -14.95 23.84
CA ALA A 88 7.84 -15.18 25.29
C ALA A 88 9.24 -15.15 25.95
N THR A 89 9.84 -13.96 25.99
CA THR A 89 11.16 -13.69 26.59
C THR A 89 11.05 -13.37 28.08
N LYS A 90 12.10 -13.59 28.85
CA LYS A 90 12.24 -13.15 30.26
C LYS A 90 12.54 -11.65 30.40
N GLY A 91 12.61 -10.93 29.28
CA GLY A 91 12.72 -9.47 29.23
C GLY A 91 14.16 -8.95 29.14
N ASN A 92 15.15 -9.81 28.90
CA ASN A 92 16.52 -9.37 28.69
C ASN A 92 16.71 -8.76 27.30
N GLU A 93 17.60 -7.79 27.21
CA GLU A 93 18.03 -7.15 25.97
C GLU A 93 19.42 -7.68 25.57
N PHE A 94 19.80 -7.57 24.29
CA PHE A 94 21.14 -8.01 23.86
C PHE A 94 22.29 -7.28 24.57
N GLU A 95 22.03 -6.06 25.04
CA GLU A 95 22.99 -5.23 25.78
C GLU A 95 23.29 -5.80 27.18
N ASP A 96 22.37 -6.58 27.76
CA ASP A 96 22.54 -7.19 29.09
C ASP A 96 23.59 -8.31 29.10
N TYR A 97 23.95 -8.84 27.92
CA TYR A 97 24.94 -9.90 27.80
C TYR A 97 26.39 -9.40 27.80
N CYS A 98 26.63 -8.10 27.94
CA CYS A 98 27.97 -7.49 28.00
C CYS A 98 28.89 -7.88 26.82
N LEU A 99 28.31 -7.98 25.62
CA LEU A 99 29.03 -8.33 24.39
C LEU A 99 29.96 -7.20 23.91
N LYS A 100 30.94 -7.52 23.06
CA LYS A 100 31.74 -6.51 22.35
C LYS A 100 30.84 -5.52 21.60
N ARG A 101 31.18 -4.23 21.65
CA ARG A 101 30.41 -3.15 21.00
C ARG A 101 30.25 -3.42 19.50
N GLU A 102 31.30 -3.89 18.84
CA GLU A 102 31.31 -4.20 17.42
C GLU A 102 30.35 -5.34 17.09
N LEU A 103 30.19 -6.30 18.00
CA LEU A 103 29.25 -7.40 17.85
C LEU A 103 27.80 -6.91 18.03
N LEU A 104 27.53 -6.06 19.02
CA LEU A 104 26.22 -5.42 19.20
C LEU A 104 25.80 -4.60 17.99
N MET A 105 26.73 -3.84 17.37
CA MET A 105 26.46 -3.11 16.12
C MET A 105 25.98 -4.03 14.99
N GLY A 106 26.62 -5.19 14.82
CA GLY A 106 26.21 -6.18 13.82
C GLY A 106 24.85 -6.83 14.13
N ILE A 107 24.54 -7.05 15.41
CA ILE A 107 23.24 -7.58 15.87
C ILE A 107 22.11 -6.60 15.51
N PHE A 108 22.25 -5.31 15.82
CA PHE A 108 21.22 -4.31 15.52
C PHE A 108 21.07 -4.04 14.02
N GLU A 109 22.16 -4.01 13.23
CA GLU A 109 22.07 -3.88 11.76
C GLU A 109 21.40 -5.08 11.07
N MET A 110 21.39 -6.25 11.73
CA MET A 110 20.60 -7.41 11.28
C MET A 110 19.10 -7.26 11.56
N GLY A 111 18.68 -6.19 12.26
CA GLY A 111 17.31 -5.98 12.72
C GLY A 111 16.93 -6.82 13.93
N TRP A 112 17.91 -7.35 14.67
CA TRP A 112 17.67 -8.11 15.89
C TRP A 112 17.61 -7.16 17.09
N GLU A 113 16.40 -6.69 17.40
CA GLU A 113 16.18 -5.77 18.51
C GLU A 113 16.25 -6.49 19.87
N LYS A 114 15.54 -7.62 19.98
CA LYS A 114 15.43 -8.41 21.22
C LYS A 114 15.85 -9.88 20.99
N PRO A 115 16.46 -10.53 22.01
CA PRO A 115 16.79 -11.95 21.93
C PRO A 115 15.52 -12.80 21.94
N SER A 116 15.45 -13.80 21.05
CA SER A 116 14.44 -14.87 21.13
C SER A 116 14.63 -15.73 22.40
N PRO A 117 13.62 -16.49 22.86
CA PRO A 117 13.75 -17.35 24.05
C PRO A 117 14.95 -18.31 23.99
N ILE A 118 15.24 -18.89 22.81
CA ILE A 118 16.41 -19.76 22.66
C ILE A 118 17.73 -19.00 22.73
N GLN A 119 17.77 -17.75 22.27
CA GLN A 119 18.93 -16.88 22.39
C GLN A 119 19.13 -16.47 23.86
N GLU A 120 18.05 -16.09 24.54
CA GLU A 120 18.06 -15.66 25.93
C GLU A 120 18.53 -16.75 26.90
N GLU A 121 18.13 -18.01 26.68
CA GLU A 121 18.66 -19.14 27.47
C GLU A 121 20.07 -19.56 27.05
N SER A 122 20.39 -19.54 25.75
CA SER A 122 21.65 -20.10 25.26
C SER A 122 22.84 -19.17 25.45
N ILE A 123 22.69 -17.88 25.12
CA ILE A 123 23.79 -16.91 25.07
C ILE A 123 24.56 -16.83 26.42
N PRO A 124 23.91 -16.55 27.57
CA PRO A 124 24.63 -16.40 28.83
C PRO A 124 25.33 -17.70 29.27
N ILE A 125 24.70 -18.86 29.02
CA ILE A 125 25.26 -20.17 29.36
C ILE A 125 26.46 -20.49 28.45
N ALA A 126 26.36 -20.20 27.15
CA ALA A 126 27.46 -20.40 26.21
C ALA A 126 28.65 -19.50 26.54
N LEU A 127 28.41 -18.25 26.94
CA LEU A 127 29.45 -17.30 27.38
C LEU A 127 30.16 -17.79 28.67
N SER A 128 29.45 -18.49 29.58
CA SER A 128 30.07 -19.11 30.76
C SER A 128 31.03 -20.27 30.44
N GLY A 129 30.98 -20.79 29.21
CA GLY A 129 31.82 -21.88 28.74
C GLY A 129 31.29 -23.29 29.00
N ARG A 130 30.03 -23.42 29.46
CA ARG A 130 29.37 -24.73 29.60
C ARG A 130 28.92 -25.29 28.25
N ASP A 131 28.94 -26.61 28.12
CA ASP A 131 28.30 -27.30 27.00
C ASP A 131 26.79 -27.05 27.02
N ILE A 132 26.17 -26.99 25.84
CA ILE A 132 24.72 -26.80 25.70
C ILE A 132 24.13 -27.98 24.96
N LEU A 133 23.04 -28.49 25.51
CA LEU A 133 22.11 -29.36 24.81
C LEU A 133 20.79 -28.60 24.62
N ALA A 134 20.51 -28.15 23.42
CA ALA A 134 19.33 -27.38 23.12
C ALA A 134 18.35 -28.15 22.21
N ARG A 135 17.14 -28.37 22.72
CA ARG A 135 15.99 -28.75 21.92
C ARG A 135 15.29 -27.51 21.40
N ALA A 136 15.32 -27.31 20.09
CA ALA A 136 14.68 -26.14 19.49
C ALA A 136 14.19 -26.42 18.05
N LYS A 137 13.00 -25.90 17.76
CA LYS A 137 12.36 -25.99 16.44
C LYS A 137 13.19 -25.23 15.39
N ASN A 138 12.93 -25.55 14.13
CA ASN A 138 13.49 -24.78 13.03
C ASN A 138 12.80 -23.41 12.95
N GLY A 139 13.58 -22.35 12.68
CA GLY A 139 13.03 -20.99 12.57
C GLY A 139 12.88 -20.22 13.89
N THR A 140 13.32 -20.73 15.04
CA THR A 140 13.22 -20.01 16.33
C THR A 140 14.43 -19.10 16.66
N GLY A 141 15.33 -18.85 15.71
CA GLY A 141 16.51 -18.00 15.94
C GLY A 141 17.77 -18.70 16.44
N LYS A 142 17.83 -20.05 16.33
CA LYS A 142 18.98 -20.89 16.76
C LYS A 142 20.34 -20.39 16.29
N SER A 143 20.45 -19.91 15.04
CA SER A 143 21.73 -19.42 14.52
C SER A 143 22.28 -18.23 15.30
N GLY A 144 21.45 -17.27 15.71
CA GLY A 144 21.90 -16.19 16.60
C GLY A 144 22.32 -16.71 17.97
N ALA A 145 21.61 -17.72 18.50
CA ALA A 145 21.85 -18.28 19.83
C ALA A 145 23.26 -18.86 19.99
N TYR A 146 23.82 -19.48 18.94
CA TYR A 146 25.18 -20.00 18.97
C TYR A 146 26.22 -19.10 18.30
N LEU A 147 25.87 -18.30 17.28
CA LEU A 147 26.85 -17.44 16.59
C LEU A 147 27.30 -16.26 17.46
N ILE A 148 26.40 -15.68 18.26
CA ILE A 148 26.73 -14.56 19.14
C ILE A 148 27.81 -14.95 20.17
N PRO A 149 27.61 -15.99 21.01
CA PRO A 149 28.64 -16.39 21.97
C PRO A 149 29.90 -16.95 21.28
N LEU A 150 29.76 -17.57 20.10
CA LEU A 150 30.90 -18.01 19.30
C LEU A 150 31.78 -16.84 18.87
N LEU A 151 31.19 -15.80 18.28
CA LEU A 151 31.91 -14.60 17.82
C LEU A 151 32.52 -13.82 18.99
N GLU A 152 31.82 -13.74 20.11
CA GLU A 152 32.33 -13.10 21.33
C GLU A 152 33.64 -13.76 21.81
N ARG A 153 33.75 -15.10 21.73
CA ARG A 153 34.95 -15.82 22.15
C ARG A 153 36.13 -15.76 21.17
N ILE A 154 35.91 -15.31 19.92
CA ILE A 154 37.01 -15.23 18.94
C ILE A 154 38.04 -14.16 19.34
N ASP A 155 39.31 -14.58 19.36
CA ASP A 155 40.48 -13.73 19.50
C ASP A 155 41.09 -13.44 18.12
N LEU A 156 40.86 -12.24 17.60
CA LEU A 156 41.34 -11.81 16.28
C LEU A 156 42.86 -11.66 16.18
N LYS A 157 43.59 -11.72 17.30
CA LYS A 157 45.06 -11.66 17.30
C LYS A 157 45.70 -13.00 16.92
N LYS A 158 44.92 -14.08 16.88
CA LYS A 158 45.40 -15.44 16.59
C LYS A 158 44.89 -15.90 15.23
N ASP A 159 45.78 -15.96 14.24
CA ASP A 159 45.51 -16.51 12.91
C ASP A 159 45.40 -18.07 12.93
N SER A 160 44.41 -18.60 13.65
CA SER A 160 44.11 -20.03 13.75
C SER A 160 42.61 -20.27 13.79
N ILE A 161 42.19 -21.49 13.42
CA ILE A 161 40.78 -21.91 13.53
C ILE A 161 40.45 -22.08 15.01
N GLN A 162 39.52 -21.28 15.50
CA GLN A 162 39.11 -21.24 16.91
C GLN A 162 37.71 -21.81 17.13
N ALA A 163 36.85 -21.77 16.12
CA ALA A 163 35.50 -22.32 16.20
C ALA A 163 35.07 -23.09 14.95
N LEU A 164 34.28 -24.14 15.17
CA LEU A 164 33.67 -24.96 14.13
C LEU A 164 32.15 -24.96 14.26
N VAL A 165 31.44 -24.76 13.15
CA VAL A 165 29.99 -24.99 13.06
C VAL A 165 29.73 -26.08 12.04
N ILE A 166 29.20 -27.20 12.50
CA ILE A 166 28.92 -28.36 11.68
C ILE A 166 27.43 -28.39 11.37
N VAL A 167 27.13 -28.51 10.08
CA VAL A 167 25.77 -28.52 9.53
C VAL A 167 25.61 -29.67 8.54
N PRO A 168 24.42 -30.27 8.39
CA PRO A 168 24.23 -31.45 7.54
C PRO A 168 24.29 -31.16 6.03
N THR A 169 24.02 -29.93 5.60
CA THR A 169 23.92 -29.56 4.18
C THR A 169 24.81 -28.37 3.83
N ARG A 170 25.20 -28.25 2.55
CA ARG A 170 26.03 -27.15 2.07
C ARG A 170 25.26 -25.84 2.05
N GLU A 171 23.98 -25.92 1.78
CA GLU A 171 23.07 -24.79 1.65
C GLU A 171 22.83 -24.15 3.02
N LEU A 172 22.67 -24.97 4.09
CA LEU A 172 22.65 -24.46 5.46
C LEU A 172 24.01 -23.85 5.85
N ALA A 173 25.13 -24.44 5.41
CA ALA A 173 26.45 -23.87 5.66
C ALA A 173 26.59 -22.46 5.06
N LEU A 174 26.10 -22.27 3.82
CA LEU A 174 26.07 -20.97 3.16
C LEU A 174 25.21 -19.98 3.95
N GLN A 175 24.01 -20.36 4.37
CA GLN A 175 23.13 -19.49 5.15
C GLN A 175 23.77 -19.08 6.48
N VAL A 176 24.25 -20.04 7.27
CA VAL A 176 24.88 -19.76 8.56
C VAL A 176 26.14 -18.90 8.38
N SER A 177 26.91 -19.11 7.30
CA SER A 177 28.07 -18.28 6.99
C SER A 177 27.71 -16.85 6.65
N GLN A 178 26.63 -16.62 5.90
CA GLN A 178 26.14 -15.28 5.60
C GLN A 178 25.70 -14.56 6.88
N ILE A 179 24.95 -15.23 7.76
CA ILE A 179 24.54 -14.67 9.06
C ILE A 179 25.79 -14.34 9.89
N CYS A 180 26.76 -15.25 9.97
CA CYS A 180 28.01 -15.03 10.70
C CYS A 180 28.78 -13.81 10.17
N ILE A 181 28.88 -13.64 8.85
CA ILE A 181 29.56 -12.51 8.21
C ILE A 181 28.85 -11.18 8.53
N GLN A 182 27.52 -11.15 8.45
CA GLN A 182 26.76 -9.92 8.72
C GLN A 182 26.84 -9.52 10.20
N VAL A 183 26.66 -10.47 11.11
CA VAL A 183 26.74 -10.22 12.56
C VAL A 183 28.16 -9.80 12.99
N SER A 184 29.21 -10.31 12.32
CA SER A 184 30.61 -9.95 12.64
C SER A 184 31.17 -8.77 11.84
N LYS A 185 30.36 -8.11 11.01
CA LYS A 185 30.77 -7.07 10.05
C LYS A 185 31.64 -5.96 10.67
N HIS A 186 31.35 -5.53 11.89
CA HIS A 186 32.06 -4.43 12.56
C HIS A 186 33.25 -4.89 13.40
N MET A 187 33.46 -6.19 13.59
CA MET A 187 34.54 -6.72 14.45
C MET A 187 35.95 -6.57 13.84
N GLY A 188 36.08 -6.01 12.63
CA GLY A 188 37.38 -5.61 12.09
C GLY A 188 38.32 -6.76 11.69
N GLY A 189 37.81 -7.82 11.04
CA GLY A 189 38.68 -8.84 10.41
C GLY A 189 38.34 -10.31 10.67
N VAL A 190 37.13 -10.65 11.12
CA VAL A 190 36.68 -12.05 11.20
C VAL A 190 36.66 -12.67 9.80
N LYS A 191 37.68 -13.48 9.48
CA LYS A 191 37.71 -14.28 8.24
C LYS A 191 36.81 -15.50 8.42
N VAL A 192 35.88 -15.70 7.48
CA VAL A 192 34.95 -16.85 7.40
C VAL A 192 35.10 -17.50 6.01
N MET A 193 36.11 -18.36 5.79
CA MET A 193 36.19 -19.39 4.71
C MET A 193 37.57 -20.09 4.58
N ALA A 194 37.54 -21.43 4.58
CA ALA A 194 38.51 -22.47 4.18
C ALA A 194 40.05 -22.41 4.43
N THR A 195 40.80 -21.29 4.40
CA THR A 195 42.29 -21.41 4.37
C THR A 195 43.13 -20.46 5.23
N THR A 196 42.59 -19.38 5.80
CA THR A 196 43.13 -18.69 7.01
C THR A 196 41.97 -18.02 7.72
N VAL A 197 41.47 -18.63 8.78
CA VAL A 197 40.07 -18.45 9.23
C VAL A 197 39.96 -18.61 10.74
N HIS A 198 39.20 -17.73 11.39
CA HIS A 198 38.88 -17.87 12.80
C HIS A 198 37.70 -18.84 13.02
N VAL A 199 36.70 -18.82 12.11
CA VAL A 199 35.47 -19.61 12.19
C VAL A 199 35.26 -20.42 10.91
N VAL A 200 35.11 -21.74 11.03
CA VAL A 200 34.83 -22.62 9.88
C VAL A 200 33.44 -23.23 10.01
N ILE A 201 32.62 -23.01 8.98
CA ILE A 201 31.25 -23.54 8.87
C ILE A 201 31.24 -24.55 7.73
N ALA A 202 30.94 -25.81 8.03
CA ALA A 202 31.16 -26.90 7.07
C ALA A 202 30.25 -28.12 7.28
N THR A 203 30.19 -28.97 6.26
CA THR A 203 29.57 -30.30 6.33
C THR A 203 30.58 -31.34 6.84
N PRO A 204 30.14 -32.41 7.55
CA PRO A 204 31.02 -33.38 8.21
C PRO A 204 32.11 -33.96 7.30
N GLY A 205 31.71 -34.46 6.12
CA GLY A 205 32.64 -35.08 5.18
C GLY A 205 33.69 -34.10 4.64
N ARG A 206 33.31 -32.83 4.40
CA ARG A 206 34.24 -31.83 3.86
C ARG A 206 35.25 -31.37 4.92
N ILE A 207 34.81 -31.11 6.15
CA ILE A 207 35.74 -30.68 7.20
C ILE A 207 36.71 -31.79 7.57
N LEU A 208 36.23 -33.04 7.66
CA LEU A 208 37.07 -34.19 7.96
C LEU A 208 38.14 -34.41 6.89
N ASP A 209 37.78 -34.28 5.61
CA ASP A 209 38.74 -34.35 4.49
C ASP A 209 39.83 -33.27 4.60
N LEU A 210 39.45 -32.03 4.91
CA LEU A 210 40.40 -30.92 5.08
C LEU A 210 41.32 -31.10 6.29
N ILE A 211 40.82 -31.69 7.38
CA ILE A 211 41.62 -32.03 8.56
C ILE A 211 42.62 -33.15 8.20
N LYS A 212 42.15 -34.24 7.57
CA LYS A 212 43.00 -35.37 7.18
C LYS A 212 44.10 -34.97 6.19
N LYS A 213 43.82 -34.03 5.29
CA LYS A 213 44.80 -33.45 4.35
C LYS A 213 45.76 -32.44 4.99
N GLY A 214 45.62 -32.13 6.28
CA GLY A 214 46.44 -31.14 6.98
C GLY A 214 46.19 -29.69 6.55
N VAL A 215 45.14 -29.42 5.78
CA VAL A 215 44.77 -28.08 5.31
C VAL A 215 44.08 -27.30 6.43
N ALA A 216 43.14 -27.94 7.13
CA ALA A 216 42.46 -27.36 8.29
C ALA A 216 43.18 -27.76 9.58
N LYS A 217 43.96 -26.83 10.16
CA LYS A 217 44.63 -27.02 11.45
C LYS A 217 43.66 -26.71 12.59
N VAL A 218 43.17 -27.76 13.26
CA VAL A 218 42.10 -27.68 14.28
C VAL A 218 42.59 -27.71 15.72
N ASN A 219 43.91 -27.67 15.95
CA ASN A 219 44.52 -27.79 17.28
C ASN A 219 44.18 -26.63 18.25
N GLN A 220 43.65 -25.52 17.73
CA GLN A 220 43.29 -24.33 18.50
C GLN A 220 41.76 -24.13 18.58
N VAL A 221 40.97 -25.11 18.12
CA VAL A 221 39.51 -25.05 18.19
C VAL A 221 39.05 -25.18 19.64
N GLN A 222 38.38 -24.15 20.14
CA GLN A 222 37.86 -24.07 21.50
C GLN A 222 36.35 -24.32 21.57
N MET A 223 35.62 -24.09 20.47
CA MET A 223 34.16 -24.26 20.43
C MET A 223 33.73 -25.03 19.17
N VAL A 224 32.79 -25.96 19.34
CA VAL A 224 32.16 -26.71 18.27
C VAL A 224 30.64 -26.61 18.41
N VAL A 225 29.98 -26.19 17.33
CA VAL A 225 28.52 -26.15 17.23
C VAL A 225 28.05 -27.28 16.32
N LEU A 226 27.02 -27.99 16.76
CA LEU A 226 26.32 -29.02 15.98
C LEU A 226 24.88 -28.53 15.76
N ASP A 227 24.55 -28.11 14.54
CA ASP A 227 23.19 -27.66 14.19
C ASP A 227 22.49 -28.74 13.35
N GLU A 228 21.22 -29.01 13.67
CA GLU A 228 20.44 -30.16 13.16
C GLU A 228 21.13 -31.50 13.51
N ALA A 229 21.46 -31.69 14.79
CA ALA A 229 22.30 -32.78 15.27
C ALA A 229 21.72 -34.19 15.06
N ASP A 230 20.40 -34.35 15.07
CA ASP A 230 19.72 -35.60 14.70
C ASP A 230 20.14 -36.11 13.31
N LYS A 231 20.35 -35.21 12.35
CA LYS A 231 20.87 -35.56 11.02
C LYS A 231 22.36 -35.82 11.01
N LEU A 232 23.14 -34.99 11.70
CA LEU A 232 24.58 -35.18 11.82
C LEU A 232 24.95 -36.50 12.50
N LEU A 233 24.05 -37.02 13.35
CA LEU A 233 24.23 -38.24 14.13
C LEU A 233 23.36 -39.40 13.60
N SER A 234 22.95 -39.31 12.33
CA SER A 234 22.38 -40.44 11.61
C SER A 234 23.46 -41.48 11.26
N GLN A 235 23.03 -42.70 10.90
CA GLN A 235 23.94 -43.82 10.60
C GLN A 235 24.98 -43.47 9.52
N ASP A 236 24.63 -42.61 8.56
CA ASP A 236 25.50 -42.22 7.45
C ASP A 236 26.63 -41.27 7.88
N PHE A 237 26.43 -40.48 8.93
CA PHE A 237 27.36 -39.40 9.33
C PHE A 237 28.04 -39.62 10.68
N VAL A 238 27.49 -40.46 11.56
CA VAL A 238 27.97 -40.64 12.94
C VAL A 238 29.47 -41.00 13.00
N GLN A 239 29.94 -41.88 12.13
CA GLN A 239 31.36 -42.28 12.09
C GLN A 239 32.26 -41.12 11.69
N MET A 240 31.84 -40.28 10.73
CA MET A 240 32.60 -39.10 10.33
C MET A 240 32.65 -38.06 11.45
N MET A 241 31.57 -37.93 12.22
CA MET A 241 31.52 -37.03 13.37
C MET A 241 32.46 -37.47 14.49
N GLU A 242 32.47 -38.76 14.84
CA GLU A 242 33.39 -39.35 15.82
C GLU A 242 34.86 -39.12 15.43
N GLU A 243 35.22 -39.40 14.17
CA GLU A 243 36.57 -39.17 13.66
C GLU A 243 36.97 -37.69 13.71
N MET A 244 36.07 -36.79 13.31
CA MET A 244 36.31 -35.35 13.36
C MET A 244 36.55 -34.89 14.81
N LEU A 245 35.71 -35.30 15.76
CA LEU A 245 35.84 -34.95 17.18
C LEU A 245 37.11 -35.50 17.82
N SER A 246 37.59 -36.66 17.37
CA SER A 246 38.86 -37.23 17.85
C SER A 246 40.09 -36.40 17.47
N SER A 247 39.99 -35.62 16.39
CA SER A 247 41.06 -34.73 15.92
C SER A 247 41.08 -33.36 16.61
N LEU A 248 40.03 -33.01 17.37
CA LEU A 248 39.92 -31.74 18.08
C LEU A 248 40.52 -31.83 19.50
N PRO A 249 40.92 -30.69 20.10
CA PRO A 249 41.36 -30.64 21.49
C PRO A 249 40.35 -31.28 22.45
N LYS A 250 40.84 -32.02 23.47
CA LYS A 250 39.97 -32.65 24.48
C LYS A 250 39.19 -31.63 25.32
N GLN A 251 39.80 -30.46 25.57
CA GLN A 251 39.17 -29.35 26.26
C GLN A 251 38.58 -28.40 25.22
N ARG A 252 37.30 -28.62 24.90
CA ARG A 252 36.51 -27.83 23.95
C ARG A 252 35.08 -27.73 24.46
N GLN A 253 34.41 -26.64 24.16
CA GLN A 253 32.98 -26.47 24.41
C GLN A 253 32.17 -27.01 23.24
N ILE A 254 31.12 -27.77 23.51
CA ILE A 254 30.19 -28.29 22.50
C ILE A 254 28.80 -27.68 22.71
N LEU A 255 28.28 -27.03 21.68
CA LEU A 255 26.90 -26.53 21.64
C LEU A 255 26.10 -27.37 20.65
N LEU A 256 25.16 -28.18 21.12
CA LEU A 256 24.37 -29.10 20.32
C LEU A 256 22.93 -28.60 20.22
N TYR A 257 22.46 -28.33 19.00
CA TYR A 257 21.09 -27.92 18.70
C TYR A 257 20.40 -28.97 17.83
N SER A 258 19.24 -29.45 18.28
CA SER A 258 18.45 -30.46 17.55
C SER A 258 16.96 -30.24 17.72
N ALA A 259 16.17 -30.64 16.71
CA ALA A 259 14.71 -30.67 16.82
C ALA A 259 14.25 -31.97 17.52
N THR A 260 14.89 -33.09 17.18
CA THR A 260 14.58 -34.42 17.72
C THR A 260 15.79 -35.05 18.43
N PHE A 261 15.53 -36.01 19.33
CA PHE A 261 16.56 -36.72 20.09
C PHE A 261 16.40 -38.24 19.96
N PRO A 262 16.70 -38.82 18.79
CA PRO A 262 16.78 -40.27 18.65
C PRO A 262 17.91 -40.85 19.53
N LEU A 263 17.90 -42.17 19.74
CA LEU A 263 18.90 -42.88 20.56
C LEU A 263 20.35 -42.57 20.16
N SER A 264 20.61 -42.31 18.88
CA SER A 264 21.94 -41.94 18.40
C SER A 264 22.41 -40.59 18.97
N VAL A 265 21.53 -39.61 19.09
CA VAL A 265 21.85 -38.31 19.71
C VAL A 265 22.07 -38.49 21.22
N GLN A 266 21.23 -39.26 21.89
CA GLN A 266 21.40 -39.54 23.33
C GLN A 266 22.74 -40.25 23.62
N LYS A 267 23.10 -41.23 22.80
CA LYS A 267 24.39 -41.93 22.91
C LYS A 267 25.57 -40.99 22.69
N PHE A 268 25.48 -40.12 21.68
CA PHE A 268 26.50 -39.11 21.42
C PHE A 268 26.64 -38.13 22.60
N MET A 269 25.53 -37.66 23.16
CA MET A 269 25.50 -36.78 24.32
C MET A 269 26.26 -37.36 25.51
N ASN A 270 25.95 -38.61 25.87
CA ASN A 270 26.57 -39.28 27.02
C ASN A 270 28.09 -39.48 26.85
N ASN A 271 28.55 -39.61 25.60
CA ASN A 271 29.96 -39.87 25.31
C ASN A 271 30.80 -38.60 25.20
N HIS A 272 30.23 -37.49 24.73
CA HIS A 272 31.00 -36.30 24.32
C HIS A 272 30.71 -35.03 25.10
N LEU A 273 29.49 -34.84 25.62
CA LEU A 273 29.12 -33.59 26.31
C LEU A 273 29.50 -33.66 27.80
N GLN A 274 30.06 -32.56 28.32
CA GLN A 274 30.52 -32.46 29.71
C GLN A 274 29.51 -31.68 30.56
N LYS A 275 28.67 -32.40 31.33
CA LYS A 275 27.61 -31.81 32.17
C LYS A 275 26.85 -30.68 31.44
N PRO A 276 26.24 -30.99 30.28
CA PRO A 276 25.64 -29.96 29.46
C PRO A 276 24.49 -29.26 30.20
N TYR A 277 24.29 -27.99 29.91
CA TYR A 277 23.07 -27.30 30.29
C TYR A 277 21.99 -27.67 29.28
N GLU A 278 20.91 -28.27 29.78
CA GLU A 278 19.81 -28.72 28.95
C GLU A 278 18.77 -27.60 28.80
N ILE A 279 18.56 -27.16 27.57
CA ILE A 279 17.55 -26.19 27.19
C ILE A 279 16.46 -26.94 26.44
N ASN A 280 15.27 -27.03 27.04
CA ASN A 280 14.10 -27.58 26.38
C ASN A 280 12.97 -26.54 26.38
N LEU A 281 12.88 -25.79 25.29
CA LEU A 281 11.87 -24.74 25.10
C LEU A 281 10.62 -25.25 24.35
N MET A 282 10.43 -26.57 24.26
CA MET A 282 9.38 -27.19 23.47
C MET A 282 8.41 -27.98 24.36
N GLU A 283 7.18 -27.49 24.49
CA GLU A 283 6.04 -28.27 25.03
C GLU A 283 5.50 -29.22 23.95
N GLU A 284 5.36 -28.73 22.71
CA GLU A 284 4.92 -29.47 21.53
C GLU A 284 6.03 -29.57 20.48
N LEU A 285 6.04 -30.66 19.72
CA LEU A 285 7.01 -30.92 18.65
C LEU A 285 6.77 -30.04 17.40
N THR A 286 5.53 -29.65 17.11
CA THR A 286 5.15 -28.87 15.91
C THR A 286 5.30 -27.37 16.08
N LEU A 287 5.50 -26.63 14.99
CA LEU A 287 5.60 -25.16 15.02
C LEU A 287 4.27 -24.51 15.39
N LYS A 288 4.29 -23.63 16.40
CA LYS A 288 3.14 -22.77 16.71
C LYS A 288 3.02 -21.79 15.54
N GLY A 289 1.81 -21.62 14.99
CA GLY A 289 1.55 -20.71 13.86
C GLY A 289 1.45 -21.36 12.47
N VAL A 290 1.80 -22.63 12.30
CA VAL A 290 1.58 -23.34 11.02
C VAL A 290 0.24 -24.07 11.06
N THR A 291 -0.75 -23.58 10.32
CA THR A 291 -2.03 -24.28 10.13
C THR A 291 -1.85 -25.45 9.16
N GLN A 292 -2.37 -26.62 9.54
CA GLN A 292 -2.13 -27.88 8.84
C GLN A 292 -3.46 -28.47 8.35
N TYR A 293 -3.58 -28.68 7.04
CA TYR A 293 -4.72 -29.35 6.44
C TYR A 293 -4.31 -30.58 5.62
N TYR A 294 -5.24 -31.51 5.42
CA TYR A 294 -5.11 -32.57 4.43
C TYR A 294 -6.29 -32.59 3.44
N ALA A 295 -6.00 -32.97 2.20
CA ALA A 295 -6.98 -33.21 1.15
C ALA A 295 -6.90 -34.67 0.70
N TYR A 296 -8.02 -35.41 0.81
CA TYR A 296 -8.10 -36.77 0.28
C TYR A 296 -8.17 -36.74 -1.25
N VAL A 297 -7.18 -37.32 -1.90
CA VAL A 297 -7.05 -37.34 -3.36
C VAL A 297 -6.50 -38.67 -3.85
N THR A 298 -6.90 -39.08 -5.05
CA THR A 298 -6.19 -40.14 -5.76
C THR A 298 -4.93 -39.58 -6.45
N GLU A 299 -3.96 -40.42 -6.81
CA GLU A 299 -2.75 -39.99 -7.52
C GLU A 299 -3.05 -39.17 -8.79
N ARG A 300 -4.11 -39.55 -9.54
CA ARG A 300 -4.52 -38.84 -10.76
C ARG A 300 -5.09 -37.45 -10.47
N GLN A 301 -5.69 -37.26 -9.30
CA GLN A 301 -6.31 -36.00 -8.89
C GLN A 301 -5.32 -35.02 -8.27
N LYS A 302 -4.12 -35.44 -7.86
CA LYS A 302 -3.15 -34.58 -7.18
C LYS A 302 -2.83 -33.29 -7.95
N VAL A 303 -2.60 -33.38 -9.26
CA VAL A 303 -2.31 -32.20 -10.10
C VAL A 303 -3.53 -31.28 -10.22
N HIS A 304 -4.73 -31.84 -10.33
CA HIS A 304 -5.97 -31.06 -10.38
C HIS A 304 -6.23 -30.35 -9.06
N CYS A 305 -6.08 -31.05 -7.93
CA CYS A 305 -6.17 -30.48 -6.60
C CYS A 305 -5.14 -29.35 -6.41
N LEU A 306 -3.90 -29.56 -6.83
CA LEU A 306 -2.86 -28.53 -6.78
C LEU A 306 -3.25 -27.28 -7.60
N ASN A 307 -3.81 -27.47 -8.79
CA ASN A 307 -4.32 -26.36 -9.62
C ASN A 307 -5.45 -25.60 -8.90
N THR A 308 -6.40 -26.30 -8.28
CA THR A 308 -7.46 -25.68 -7.47
C THR A 308 -6.89 -24.88 -6.30
N LEU A 309 -5.88 -25.42 -5.60
CA LEU A 309 -5.21 -24.73 -4.50
C LEU A 309 -4.52 -23.46 -4.98
N PHE A 310 -3.80 -23.51 -6.11
CA PHE A 310 -3.12 -22.35 -6.69
C PHE A 310 -4.08 -21.26 -7.18
N SER A 311 -5.31 -21.62 -7.58
CA SER A 311 -6.33 -20.65 -7.95
C SER A 311 -7.07 -20.03 -6.76
N ARG A 312 -7.12 -20.70 -5.61
CA ARG A 312 -7.87 -20.24 -4.42
C ARG A 312 -7.01 -19.60 -3.34
N LEU A 313 -5.76 -20.02 -3.21
CA LEU A 313 -4.86 -19.55 -2.16
C LEU A 313 -4.11 -18.28 -2.59
N GLN A 314 -3.94 -17.35 -1.65
CA GLN A 314 -3.09 -16.18 -1.84
C GLN A 314 -1.65 -16.52 -1.45
N ILE A 315 -0.93 -17.14 -2.38
CA ILE A 315 0.45 -17.59 -2.19
C ILE A 315 1.40 -16.41 -2.40
N ASN A 316 2.32 -16.10 -1.49
CA ASN A 316 3.44 -15.23 -1.81
C ASN A 316 4.48 -16.05 -2.60
N GLN A 317 5.18 -16.94 -1.89
CA GLN A 317 5.91 -18.06 -2.46
C GLN A 317 5.47 -19.39 -1.84
N SER A 318 5.58 -20.47 -2.61
CA SER A 318 5.30 -21.83 -2.12
C SER A 318 6.45 -22.81 -2.34
N ILE A 319 6.52 -23.82 -1.47
CA ILE A 319 7.38 -24.98 -1.65
C ILE A 319 6.53 -26.24 -1.76
N ILE A 320 6.77 -27.03 -2.82
CA ILE A 320 6.03 -28.26 -3.13
C ILE A 320 6.97 -29.45 -2.98
N PHE A 321 6.68 -30.33 -2.02
CA PHE A 321 7.50 -31.50 -1.73
C PHE A 321 7.01 -32.76 -2.45
N CYS A 322 7.95 -33.43 -3.13
CA CYS A 322 7.75 -34.76 -3.70
C CYS A 322 8.75 -35.75 -3.10
N ASN A 323 8.39 -37.03 -3.04
CA ASN A 323 9.22 -38.08 -2.42
C ASN A 323 10.35 -38.60 -3.33
N SER A 324 10.40 -38.21 -4.61
CA SER A 324 11.46 -38.65 -5.53
C SER A 324 11.86 -37.57 -6.54
N SER A 325 13.11 -37.61 -7.00
CA SER A 325 13.63 -36.69 -8.01
C SER A 325 12.86 -36.74 -9.34
N GLN A 326 12.44 -37.93 -9.77
CA GLN A 326 11.68 -38.09 -11.01
C GLN A 326 10.32 -37.39 -10.93
N ARG A 327 9.64 -37.50 -9.78
CA ARG A 327 8.36 -36.80 -9.56
C ARG A 327 8.52 -35.29 -9.50
N VAL A 328 9.61 -34.80 -8.92
CA VAL A 328 9.95 -33.37 -8.92
C VAL A 328 10.01 -32.82 -10.35
N GLU A 329 10.78 -33.46 -11.24
CA GLU A 329 10.92 -33.01 -12.63
C GLU A 329 9.59 -33.09 -13.40
N LEU A 330 8.85 -34.20 -13.25
CA LEU A 330 7.57 -34.39 -13.93
C LEU A 330 6.51 -33.38 -13.48
N LEU A 331 6.42 -33.13 -12.17
CA LEU A 331 5.47 -32.17 -11.61
C LEU A 331 5.83 -30.76 -12.05
N ALA A 332 7.09 -30.36 -11.93
CA ALA A 332 7.56 -29.04 -12.35
C ALA A 332 7.26 -28.78 -13.82
N LYS A 333 7.58 -29.73 -14.70
CA LYS A 333 7.25 -29.63 -16.13
C LYS A 333 5.74 -29.48 -16.35
N LYS A 334 4.92 -30.24 -15.61
CA LYS A 334 3.46 -30.21 -15.77
C LYS A 334 2.85 -28.88 -15.32
N ILE A 335 3.27 -28.34 -14.18
CA ILE A 335 2.72 -27.07 -13.67
C ILE A 335 3.26 -25.87 -14.47
N SER A 336 4.49 -25.93 -14.99
CA SER A 336 4.99 -24.91 -15.94
C SER A 336 4.15 -24.87 -17.21
N GLN A 337 3.74 -26.03 -17.74
CA GLN A 337 2.84 -26.11 -18.90
C GLN A 337 1.45 -25.52 -18.62
N LEU A 338 1.02 -25.51 -17.36
CA LEU A 338 -0.24 -24.88 -16.93
C LEU A 338 -0.10 -23.37 -16.69
N GLY A 339 1.09 -22.80 -16.94
CA GLY A 339 1.35 -21.36 -16.81
C GLY A 339 1.86 -20.92 -15.44
N TYR A 340 2.13 -21.83 -14.51
CA TYR A 340 2.69 -21.47 -13.20
C TYR A 340 4.20 -21.25 -13.27
N SER A 341 4.67 -20.12 -12.74
CA SER A 341 6.08 -19.87 -12.50
C SER A 341 6.59 -20.83 -11.42
N CYS A 342 7.41 -21.80 -11.81
CA CYS A 342 8.06 -22.72 -10.88
C CYS A 342 9.51 -23.02 -11.24
N PHE A 343 10.35 -23.15 -10.22
CA PHE A 343 11.63 -23.84 -10.32
C PHE A 343 11.56 -25.21 -9.66
N TYR A 344 12.57 -26.04 -9.89
CA TYR A 344 12.67 -27.34 -9.24
C TYR A 344 14.09 -27.66 -8.80
N ILE A 345 14.22 -28.36 -7.67
CA ILE A 345 15.52 -28.81 -7.16
C ILE A 345 15.46 -30.21 -6.55
N HIS A 346 16.42 -31.07 -6.91
CA HIS A 346 16.58 -32.40 -6.33
C HIS A 346 18.05 -32.87 -6.31
N ALA A 347 18.30 -34.00 -5.64
CA ALA A 347 19.64 -34.53 -5.39
C ALA A 347 20.49 -34.80 -6.64
N LYS A 348 19.86 -35.20 -7.76
CA LYS A 348 20.55 -35.58 -9.01
C LYS A 348 21.05 -34.39 -9.87
N MET A 349 20.71 -33.15 -9.49
CA MET A 349 21.16 -31.96 -10.22
C MET A 349 22.63 -31.61 -9.90
N ARG A 350 23.31 -30.94 -10.83
CA ARG A 350 24.66 -30.39 -10.58
C ARG A 350 24.61 -29.32 -9.49
N GLN A 351 25.59 -29.30 -8.58
CA GLN A 351 25.62 -28.37 -7.45
C GLN A 351 25.46 -26.91 -7.87
N GLU A 352 26.15 -26.47 -8.93
CA GLU A 352 26.09 -25.09 -9.41
C GLU A 352 24.66 -24.67 -9.81
N HIS A 353 23.93 -25.56 -10.48
CA HIS A 353 22.54 -25.31 -10.86
C HIS A 353 21.65 -25.25 -9.62
N ARG A 354 21.87 -26.12 -8.63
CA ARG A 354 21.11 -26.12 -7.38
C ARG A 354 21.29 -24.80 -6.63
N ASN A 355 22.52 -24.30 -6.56
CA ASN A 355 22.83 -23.01 -5.94
C ASN A 355 22.16 -21.84 -6.68
N ARG A 356 22.20 -21.83 -8.02
CA ARG A 356 21.54 -20.81 -8.84
C ARG A 356 20.04 -20.79 -8.60
N VAL A 357 19.37 -21.94 -8.75
CA VAL A 357 17.92 -22.04 -8.57
C VAL A 357 17.50 -21.62 -7.16
N PHE A 358 18.28 -22.00 -6.15
CA PHE A 358 18.02 -21.59 -4.77
C PHE A 358 18.15 -20.06 -4.60
N HIS A 359 19.21 -19.46 -5.14
CA HIS A 359 19.43 -18.02 -5.09
C HIS A 359 18.31 -17.25 -5.81
N ASP A 360 17.92 -17.70 -7.00
CA ASP A 360 16.88 -17.06 -7.81
C ASP A 360 15.51 -17.16 -7.15
N PHE A 361 15.20 -18.31 -6.54
CA PHE A 361 13.97 -18.48 -5.76
C PHE A 361 13.97 -17.59 -4.50
N ARG A 362 15.08 -17.53 -3.76
CA ARG A 362 15.19 -16.67 -2.56
C ARG A 362 15.02 -15.18 -2.88
N ASN A 363 15.43 -14.74 -4.07
CA ASN A 363 15.29 -13.36 -4.53
C ASN A 363 13.91 -13.06 -5.16
N GLY A 364 12.96 -13.99 -5.11
CA GLY A 364 11.59 -13.75 -5.60
C GLY A 364 11.42 -13.84 -7.11
N LEU A 365 12.41 -14.31 -7.87
CA LEU A 365 12.30 -14.46 -9.34
C LEU A 365 11.29 -15.53 -9.77
N CYS A 366 10.85 -16.37 -8.82
CA CYS A 366 9.87 -17.40 -9.05
C CYS A 366 8.96 -17.59 -7.82
N ARG A 367 7.67 -17.88 -8.06
CA ARG A 367 6.69 -18.06 -6.98
C ARG A 367 6.68 -19.46 -6.36
N ASN A 368 7.05 -20.50 -7.10
CA ASN A 368 6.92 -21.88 -6.62
C ASN A 368 8.22 -22.67 -6.76
N LEU A 369 8.58 -23.44 -5.73
CA LEU A 369 9.74 -24.34 -5.75
C LEU A 369 9.31 -25.79 -5.55
N VAL A 370 9.51 -26.65 -6.55
CA VAL A 370 9.25 -28.10 -6.44
C VAL A 370 10.53 -28.83 -6.03
N CYS A 371 10.52 -29.58 -4.92
CA CYS A 371 11.74 -30.21 -4.44
C CYS A 371 11.58 -31.51 -3.65
N THR A 372 12.70 -32.20 -3.45
CA THR A 372 12.85 -33.30 -2.48
C THR A 372 13.33 -32.79 -1.11
N ASP A 373 13.24 -33.62 -0.08
CA ASP A 373 13.68 -33.35 1.31
C ASP A 373 15.12 -32.89 1.49
N LEU A 374 15.99 -33.22 0.53
CA LEU A 374 17.41 -32.87 0.58
C LEU A 374 17.63 -31.35 0.58
N PHE A 375 16.73 -30.60 -0.05
CA PHE A 375 17.01 -29.23 -0.48
C PHE A 375 16.65 -28.14 0.50
N THR A 376 15.81 -28.42 1.48
CA THR A 376 15.15 -27.35 2.23
C THR A 376 15.52 -27.34 3.70
N ARG A 377 16.23 -28.34 4.25
CA ARG A 377 16.56 -28.42 5.69
C ARG A 377 17.43 -27.25 6.16
N GLY A 378 17.14 -26.69 7.33
CA GLY A 378 17.68 -25.41 7.82
C GLY A 378 17.39 -24.12 7.02
N ILE A 379 17.02 -24.20 5.74
CA ILE A 379 16.96 -23.04 4.83
C ILE A 379 15.83 -22.05 5.14
N ASP A 380 16.16 -20.77 5.30
CA ASP A 380 15.24 -19.67 5.63
C ASP A 380 14.85 -18.79 4.43
N ILE A 381 13.56 -18.76 4.13
CA ILE A 381 12.96 -17.91 3.09
C ILE A 381 11.68 -17.30 3.66
N GLN A 382 11.77 -16.04 4.08
CA GLN A 382 10.67 -15.35 4.77
C GLN A 382 9.41 -15.16 3.92
N ALA A 383 9.53 -15.17 2.58
CA ALA A 383 8.41 -14.99 1.66
C ALA A 383 7.59 -16.27 1.43
N VAL A 384 8.06 -17.43 1.91
CA VAL A 384 7.32 -18.69 1.80
C VAL A 384 6.23 -18.74 2.87
N ASN A 385 4.97 -18.62 2.45
CA ASN A 385 3.82 -18.69 3.34
C ASN A 385 2.99 -19.97 3.17
N VAL A 386 3.18 -20.70 2.06
CA VAL A 386 2.47 -21.97 1.81
C VAL A 386 3.45 -23.11 1.52
N VAL A 387 3.27 -24.24 2.20
CA VAL A 387 3.97 -25.50 1.94
C VAL A 387 2.96 -26.55 1.50
N ILE A 388 3.27 -27.27 0.43
CA ILE A 388 2.44 -28.34 -0.09
C ILE A 388 3.22 -29.65 -0.08
N ASN A 389 2.74 -30.63 0.69
CA ASN A 389 3.18 -32.01 0.57
C ASN A 389 2.40 -32.68 -0.55
N PHE A 390 2.93 -32.58 -1.78
CA PHE A 390 2.34 -33.26 -2.93
C PHE A 390 2.43 -34.78 -2.78
N ASP A 391 3.54 -35.26 -2.21
CA ASP A 391 3.65 -36.61 -1.69
C ASP A 391 3.82 -36.55 -0.17
N PHE A 392 2.94 -37.23 0.57
CA PHE A 392 3.01 -37.27 2.02
C PHE A 392 4.27 -38.03 2.49
N PRO A 393 5.01 -37.53 3.50
CA PRO A 393 6.20 -38.20 4.00
C PRO A 393 5.85 -39.43 4.85
N LYS A 394 6.81 -40.36 4.96
CA LYS A 394 6.64 -41.60 5.74
C LYS A 394 7.05 -41.49 7.22
N LEU A 395 7.78 -40.44 7.59
CA LEU A 395 8.38 -40.27 8.92
C LEU A 395 7.98 -38.90 9.49
N GLY A 396 7.61 -38.85 10.76
CA GLY A 396 7.21 -37.60 11.44
C GLY A 396 8.32 -36.55 11.46
N GLU A 397 9.58 -36.97 11.61
CA GLU A 397 10.75 -36.08 11.52
C GLU A 397 10.83 -35.37 10.15
N THR A 398 10.55 -36.10 9.06
CA THR A 398 10.57 -35.51 7.72
C THR A 398 9.43 -34.52 7.54
N TYR A 399 8.24 -34.86 8.04
CA TYR A 399 7.09 -33.98 8.03
C TYR A 399 7.35 -32.66 8.75
N LEU A 400 7.89 -32.73 9.97
CA LEU A 400 8.22 -31.55 10.78
C LEU A 400 9.19 -30.62 10.06
N HIS A 401 10.18 -31.18 9.36
CA HIS A 401 11.13 -30.38 8.58
C HIS A 401 10.49 -29.69 7.38
N ARG A 402 9.57 -30.36 6.68
CA ARG A 402 8.87 -29.80 5.51
C ARG A 402 7.96 -28.64 5.91
N ILE A 403 7.08 -28.84 6.89
CA ILE A 403 6.11 -27.80 7.26
C ILE A 403 6.78 -26.58 7.89
N GLY A 404 7.92 -26.78 8.59
CA GLY A 404 8.73 -25.68 9.11
C GLY A 404 9.51 -24.87 8.09
N ARG A 405 9.14 -24.98 6.80
CA ARG A 405 9.52 -24.01 5.77
C ARG A 405 8.54 -22.85 5.65
N SER A 406 7.34 -22.99 6.19
CA SER A 406 6.41 -21.88 6.41
C SER A 406 6.36 -21.53 7.89
N GLY A 407 5.87 -20.33 8.22
CA GLY A 407 5.70 -19.86 9.59
C GLY A 407 7.00 -19.74 10.40
N ARG A 408 8.06 -19.22 9.77
CA ARG A 408 9.38 -19.07 10.41
C ARG A 408 9.46 -17.82 11.27
N PHE A 409 10.29 -17.87 12.31
CA PHE A 409 10.47 -16.79 13.28
C PHE A 409 9.14 -16.32 13.89
N GLY A 410 8.24 -17.29 14.10
CA GLY A 410 6.91 -17.11 14.67
C GLY A 410 5.84 -16.56 13.74
N HIS A 411 6.14 -16.33 12.46
CA HIS A 411 5.10 -15.96 11.50
C HIS A 411 4.07 -17.09 11.31
N LEU A 412 2.88 -16.75 10.84
CA LEU A 412 1.88 -17.78 10.53
C LEU A 412 2.10 -18.33 9.11
N GLY A 413 1.66 -19.55 8.90
CA GLY A 413 1.91 -20.29 7.67
C GLY A 413 0.90 -21.40 7.42
N LEU A 414 0.80 -21.83 6.16
CA LEU A 414 -0.12 -22.91 5.75
C LEU A 414 0.66 -24.13 5.25
N ALA A 415 0.27 -25.32 5.73
CA ALA A 415 0.74 -26.59 5.23
C ALA A 415 -0.44 -27.44 4.72
N ILE A 416 -0.41 -27.83 3.45
CA ILE A 416 -1.44 -28.68 2.83
C ILE A 416 -0.86 -30.03 2.43
N ASN A 417 -1.53 -31.08 2.84
CA ASN A 417 -1.12 -32.47 2.63
C ASN A 417 -2.03 -33.18 1.64
N LEU A 418 -1.49 -33.66 0.51
CA LEU A 418 -2.25 -34.48 -0.43
C LEU A 418 -2.16 -35.95 0.00
N ILE A 419 -3.27 -36.47 0.53
CA ILE A 419 -3.34 -37.80 1.15
C ILE A 419 -4.05 -38.78 0.22
N THR A 420 -3.33 -39.82 -0.18
CA THR A 420 -3.90 -40.96 -0.91
C THR A 420 -4.45 -42.02 0.05
N TYR A 421 -5.05 -43.09 -0.49
CA TYR A 421 -5.52 -44.19 0.33
C TYR A 421 -4.38 -44.83 1.15
N ASP A 422 -3.19 -44.95 0.55
CA ASP A 422 -2.03 -45.60 1.17
C ASP A 422 -1.38 -44.72 2.25
N ASP A 423 -1.62 -43.41 2.21
CA ASP A 423 -1.04 -42.45 3.15
C ASP A 423 -1.81 -42.38 4.49
N ARG A 424 -2.99 -43.00 4.60
CA ARG A 424 -3.87 -42.91 5.79
C ARG A 424 -3.21 -43.37 7.08
N PHE A 425 -2.44 -44.45 7.02
CA PHE A 425 -1.72 -44.98 8.19
C PHE A 425 -0.55 -44.08 8.59
N ASN A 426 0.16 -43.52 7.60
CA ASN A 426 1.25 -42.57 7.86
C ASN A 426 0.71 -41.26 8.43
N LEU A 427 -0.45 -40.78 7.97
CA LEU A 427 -1.10 -39.58 8.49
C LEU A 427 -1.34 -39.73 10.00
N LYS A 428 -2.05 -40.79 10.41
CA LYS A 428 -2.33 -41.07 11.82
C LYS A 428 -1.05 -41.28 12.64
N GLY A 429 -0.11 -42.06 12.11
CA GLY A 429 1.16 -42.31 12.81
C GLY A 429 1.99 -41.03 13.04
N ILE A 430 1.95 -40.08 12.09
CA ILE A 430 2.63 -38.79 12.21
C ILE A 430 1.90 -37.85 13.19
N GLU A 431 0.56 -37.82 13.17
CA GLU A 431 -0.25 -37.07 14.15
C GLU A 431 0.04 -37.53 15.59
N GLU A 432 0.03 -38.85 15.82
CA GLU A 432 0.33 -39.46 17.12
C GLU A 432 1.78 -39.20 17.55
N GLN A 433 2.75 -39.36 16.65
CA GLN A 433 4.17 -39.16 16.96
C GLN A 433 4.50 -37.70 17.31
N LEU A 434 3.87 -36.75 16.64
CA LEU A 434 4.14 -35.32 16.81
C LEU A 434 3.20 -34.64 17.81
N GLY A 435 2.14 -35.32 18.26
CA GLY A 435 1.12 -34.75 19.14
C GLY A 435 0.40 -33.58 18.47
N THR A 436 0.05 -33.70 17.19
CA THR A 436 -0.56 -32.63 16.40
C THR A 436 -1.82 -33.13 15.69
N GLU A 437 -2.73 -32.21 15.35
CA GLU A 437 -3.94 -32.49 14.57
C GLU A 437 -3.80 -31.88 13.17
N ILE A 438 -3.91 -32.72 12.14
CA ILE A 438 -3.94 -32.29 10.73
C ILE A 438 -5.41 -32.35 10.30
N LYS A 439 -6.03 -31.19 10.13
CA LYS A 439 -7.48 -31.11 9.90
C LYS A 439 -7.84 -31.44 8.45
N PRO A 440 -9.04 -31.97 8.17
CA PRO A 440 -9.53 -32.03 6.79
C PRO A 440 -9.61 -30.61 6.20
N ILE A 441 -9.25 -30.47 4.93
CA ILE A 441 -9.26 -29.17 4.25
C ILE A 441 -10.72 -28.63 4.16
N PRO A 442 -10.99 -27.40 4.63
CA PRO A 442 -12.29 -26.77 4.47
C PRO A 442 -12.52 -26.34 3.01
N SER A 443 -13.77 -26.02 2.67
CA SER A 443 -14.14 -25.50 1.34
C SER A 443 -13.46 -24.17 1.00
N SER A 444 -13.24 -23.33 2.03
CA SER A 444 -12.47 -22.09 2.01
C SER A 444 -11.50 -22.07 3.19
N ILE A 445 -10.26 -21.63 2.94
CA ILE A 445 -9.23 -21.46 3.98
C ILE A 445 -9.16 -19.98 4.33
N ASP A 446 -9.27 -19.66 5.61
CA ASP A 446 -9.09 -18.30 6.10
C ASP A 446 -7.67 -17.79 5.80
N LYS A 447 -7.60 -16.61 5.18
CA LYS A 447 -6.34 -15.97 4.79
C LYS A 447 -5.55 -15.47 6.01
N SER A 448 -6.22 -15.15 7.12
CA SER A 448 -5.58 -14.77 8.40
C SER A 448 -4.64 -15.84 8.93
N LEU A 449 -4.78 -17.09 8.49
CA LEU A 449 -3.95 -18.20 8.94
C LEU A 449 -2.57 -18.22 8.27
N TYR A 450 -2.37 -17.51 7.16
CA TYR A 450 -1.13 -17.65 6.37
C TYR A 450 -0.76 -16.47 5.45
N VAL A 451 -1.56 -15.41 5.36
CA VAL A 451 -1.24 -14.22 4.58
C VAL A 451 -0.93 -13.06 5.51
N ALA A 452 0.30 -12.54 5.46
CA ALA A 452 0.80 -11.49 6.33
C ALA A 452 -0.11 -10.24 6.41
N GLU A 453 -0.70 -9.83 5.28
CA GLU A 453 -1.65 -8.70 5.21
C GLU A 453 -2.88 -8.91 6.13
N TYR A 454 -3.24 -10.17 6.38
CA TYR A 454 -4.32 -10.61 7.26
C TYR A 454 -3.81 -11.12 8.62
N HIS A 455 -2.49 -11.13 8.87
CA HIS A 455 -1.84 -11.39 10.18
C HIS A 455 -1.64 -10.14 11.00
N SER A 456 -1.87 -8.98 10.39
CA SER A 456 -2.69 -8.00 11.05
C SER A 456 -3.92 -8.77 11.53
N GLU A 457 -3.84 -9.31 12.75
CA GLU A 457 -5.01 -9.53 13.59
C GLU A 457 -5.96 -8.40 13.26
N SER A 458 -7.24 -8.73 13.16
CA SER A 458 -8.34 -7.79 13.36
C SER A 458 -7.94 -6.69 14.35
N GLY A 459 -7.28 -5.66 13.82
CA GLY A 459 -7.16 -4.31 14.28
C GLY A 459 -8.35 -3.53 13.74
N GLU A 460 -9.48 -4.22 13.59
CA GLU A 460 -10.67 -3.73 14.24
C GLU A 460 -10.56 -4.24 15.67
N GLU A 461 -9.72 -3.68 16.54
CA GLU A 461 -9.60 -2.27 16.92
C GLU A 461 -8.11 -1.90 17.10
N VAL A 462 -7.77 -0.61 17.12
CA VAL A 462 -6.39 -0.07 17.23
C VAL A 462 -5.59 0.04 15.92
N LYS A 463 -6.24 0.55 14.87
CA LYS A 463 -5.59 1.62 14.08
C LYS A 463 -5.86 3.03 14.62
N LEU A 464 -6.85 3.14 15.51
CA LEU A 464 -7.19 4.25 16.41
C LEU A 464 -8.64 3.93 16.83
N PRO A 465 -8.89 3.29 17.98
CA PRO A 465 -10.26 3.01 18.49
C PRO A 465 -10.96 4.30 18.96
N ILE A 466 -10.49 5.43 18.44
CA ILE A 466 -10.91 6.79 18.71
C ILE A 466 -11.51 7.36 17.42
N TYR A 467 -10.84 7.19 16.26
CA TYR A 467 -11.29 7.79 15.00
C TYR A 467 -11.98 6.82 14.04
N CYS A 468 -11.77 5.51 14.15
CA CYS A 468 -12.32 4.55 13.18
C CYS A 468 -13.40 3.63 13.77
N THR A 469 -13.29 3.31 15.05
CA THR A 469 -14.14 2.36 15.78
C THR A 469 -14.16 2.74 17.26
N GLY A 470 -14.88 1.98 18.09
CA GLY A 470 -14.78 2.06 19.54
C GLY A 470 -15.76 3.03 20.20
N GLU A 471 -15.79 2.98 21.53
CA GLU A 471 -16.79 3.67 22.34
C GLU A 471 -16.55 5.18 22.42
N VAL A 472 -15.30 5.64 22.27
CA VAL A 472 -14.96 7.07 22.20
C VAL A 472 -15.64 7.70 20.99
N LEU A 473 -15.45 7.12 19.79
CA LEU A 473 -16.09 7.57 18.56
C LEU A 473 -17.61 7.60 18.72
N ARG A 474 -18.18 6.46 19.15
CA ARG A 474 -19.64 6.30 19.26
C ARG A 474 -20.25 7.35 20.19
N GLN A 475 -19.72 7.53 21.40
CA GLN A 475 -20.33 8.46 22.36
C GLN A 475 -20.11 9.92 21.97
N VAL A 476 -18.95 10.28 21.39
CA VAL A 476 -18.72 11.66 20.94
C VAL A 476 -19.65 12.04 19.80
N GLN A 477 -19.74 11.21 18.77
CA GLN A 477 -20.60 11.48 17.61
C GLN A 477 -22.08 11.45 17.98
N MET A 478 -22.55 10.43 18.71
CA MET A 478 -23.96 10.35 19.11
C MET A 478 -24.37 11.43 20.13
N ALA A 479 -23.42 12.01 20.87
CA ALA A 479 -23.70 13.15 21.74
C ALA A 479 -23.74 14.50 20.99
N LYS A 480 -23.46 14.50 19.67
CA LYS A 480 -23.43 15.68 18.78
C LYS A 480 -22.72 16.87 19.42
N GLN A 481 -21.49 16.63 19.92
CA GLN A 481 -20.66 17.67 20.56
C GLN A 481 -20.22 18.77 19.58
N PHE A 482 -20.20 18.43 18.30
CA PHE A 482 -19.87 19.30 17.19
C PHE A 482 -20.99 19.22 16.15
N ASP A 483 -21.21 20.30 15.42
CA ASP A 483 -22.23 20.35 14.36
C ASP A 483 -21.87 19.48 13.14
N ASP A 484 -20.60 19.08 13.02
CA ASP A 484 -20.06 18.26 11.93
C ASP A 484 -19.24 17.11 12.52
N ASP A 485 -19.66 15.87 12.24
CA ASP A 485 -19.00 14.65 12.69
C ASP A 485 -17.53 14.58 12.24
N LYS A 486 -17.18 15.17 11.09
CA LYS A 486 -15.78 15.21 10.63
C LYS A 486 -14.88 16.03 11.55
N TYR A 487 -15.44 16.98 12.30
CA TYR A 487 -14.66 17.82 13.21
C TYR A 487 -13.92 16.95 14.24
N PHE A 488 -14.62 16.02 14.88
CA PHE A 488 -14.03 15.16 15.92
C PHE A 488 -12.95 14.23 15.34
N VAL A 489 -13.24 13.57 14.22
CA VAL A 489 -12.30 12.61 13.62
C VAL A 489 -11.07 13.28 12.99
N ASP A 490 -11.06 14.60 12.86
CA ASP A 490 -9.90 15.39 12.41
C ASP A 490 -9.11 16.05 13.54
N MET A 491 -9.57 15.95 14.79
CA MET A 491 -8.82 16.44 15.96
C MET A 491 -7.50 15.67 16.11
N LYS A 492 -6.50 16.27 16.73
CA LYS A 492 -5.23 15.60 17.09
C LYS A 492 -5.28 15.09 18.53
N LEU A 493 -4.71 13.92 18.81
CA LEU A 493 -4.54 13.44 20.19
C LEU A 493 -3.39 14.15 20.91
N THR A 494 -3.57 14.47 22.20
CA THR A 494 -2.51 15.07 23.03
C THR A 494 -1.53 14.04 23.61
N THR A 495 -1.91 12.77 23.60
CA THR A 495 -1.11 11.65 24.15
C THR A 495 -1.47 10.34 23.44
N ALA A 496 -0.78 9.25 23.77
CA ALA A 496 -0.96 7.94 23.16
C ALA A 496 -2.43 7.45 23.21
N PRO A 497 -2.97 6.86 22.12
CA PRO A 497 -4.35 6.39 22.05
C PRO A 497 -4.77 5.48 23.20
N GLU A 498 -3.88 4.61 23.67
CA GLU A 498 -4.16 3.63 24.73
C GLU A 498 -4.50 4.34 26.05
N VAL A 499 -3.80 5.43 26.35
CA VAL A 499 -4.02 6.25 27.55
C VAL A 499 -5.39 6.92 27.49
N ILE A 500 -5.77 7.43 26.31
CA ILE A 500 -7.05 8.12 26.10
C ILE A 500 -8.21 7.12 26.20
N VAL A 501 -8.06 5.94 25.61
CA VAL A 501 -9.06 4.86 25.68
C VAL A 501 -9.25 4.37 27.11
N GLU A 502 -8.16 4.17 27.87
CA GLU A 502 -8.23 3.79 29.27
C GLU A 502 -8.89 4.90 30.12
N ALA A 503 -8.50 6.16 29.91
CA ALA A 503 -9.11 7.30 30.58
C ALA A 503 -10.62 7.40 30.29
N PHE A 504 -11.02 7.13 29.04
CA PHE A 504 -12.43 7.12 28.67
C PHE A 504 -13.18 5.97 29.32
N ALA A 505 -12.63 4.74 29.29
CA ALA A 505 -13.24 3.59 29.95
C ALA A 505 -13.46 3.83 31.46
N ASN A 506 -12.50 4.47 32.12
CA ASN A 506 -12.62 4.88 33.52
C ASN A 506 -13.72 5.92 33.71
N LEU A 507 -13.79 6.96 32.87
CA LEU A 507 -14.85 7.96 32.89
C LEU A 507 -16.24 7.32 32.72
N THR A 508 -16.37 6.43 31.73
CA THR A 508 -17.61 5.71 31.41
C THR A 508 -18.09 4.83 32.56
N SER A 509 -17.17 4.19 33.29
CA SER A 509 -17.50 3.32 34.43
C SER A 509 -18.17 4.05 35.60
N GLY A 510 -18.01 5.38 35.68
CA GLY A 510 -18.63 6.23 36.69
C GLY A 510 -20.12 6.49 36.49
N PHE A 511 -20.72 6.07 35.37
CA PHE A 511 -22.12 6.37 35.03
C PHE A 511 -23.00 5.10 34.93
N PRO A 512 -24.24 5.12 35.47
CA PRO A 512 -25.10 3.94 35.58
C PRO A 512 -25.38 3.20 34.27
N ASN A 513 -25.50 3.94 33.16
CA ASN A 513 -25.82 3.39 31.84
C ASN A 513 -24.59 3.28 30.93
N LYS A 514 -23.38 3.51 31.46
CA LYS A 514 -22.16 3.66 30.66
C LYS A 514 -22.28 4.73 29.54
N THR A 515 -23.16 5.72 29.73
CA THR A 515 -23.29 6.89 28.85
C THR A 515 -22.72 8.10 29.58
N VAL A 516 -21.72 8.74 28.98
CA VAL A 516 -21.06 9.93 29.54
C VAL A 516 -21.94 11.16 29.24
N PRO A 517 -22.31 11.98 30.24
CA PRO A 517 -23.05 13.22 30.01
C PRO A 517 -22.25 14.22 29.15
N SER A 518 -22.93 14.99 28.30
CA SER A 518 -22.29 15.93 27.37
C SER A 518 -21.29 16.88 28.03
N SER A 519 -21.57 17.39 29.23
CA SER A 519 -20.65 18.30 29.94
C SER A 519 -19.34 17.64 30.38
N GLU A 520 -19.36 16.35 30.72
CA GLU A 520 -18.15 15.59 31.08
C GLU A 520 -17.40 15.16 29.83
N LEU A 521 -18.12 14.86 28.75
CA LEU A 521 -17.52 14.55 27.45
C LEU A 521 -16.75 15.75 26.88
N GLN A 522 -17.27 16.97 27.02
CA GLN A 522 -16.54 18.19 26.64
C GLN A 522 -15.24 18.37 27.42
N LYS A 523 -15.25 18.12 28.74
CA LYS A 523 -14.02 18.19 29.56
C LYS A 523 -13.00 17.14 29.13
N PHE A 524 -13.48 15.93 28.82
CA PHE A 524 -12.63 14.86 28.28
C PHE A 524 -11.97 15.29 26.96
N LEU A 525 -12.76 15.82 26.02
CA LEU A 525 -12.26 16.31 24.73
C LEU A 525 -11.24 17.45 24.90
N GLN A 526 -11.52 18.43 25.76
CA GLN A 526 -10.60 19.54 26.06
C GLN A 526 -9.26 19.09 26.67
N THR A 527 -9.24 17.92 27.31
CA THR A 527 -8.03 17.38 27.96
C THR A 527 -7.17 16.57 26.98
N TYR A 528 -7.82 15.77 26.12
CA TYR A 528 -7.14 14.74 25.34
C TYR A 528 -7.02 15.04 23.84
N PHE A 529 -7.65 16.12 23.36
CA PHE A 529 -7.69 16.45 21.94
C PHE A 529 -7.34 17.92 21.68
N GLU A 530 -6.61 18.17 20.58
CA GLU A 530 -6.37 19.50 20.01
C GLU A 530 -7.29 19.73 18.81
N GLU A 531 -7.60 21.01 18.54
CA GLU A 531 -8.45 21.41 17.41
C GLU A 531 -7.88 20.93 16.06
N PRO A 532 -8.75 20.61 15.07
CA PRO A 532 -8.31 20.21 13.74
C PRO A 532 -7.41 21.26 13.08
N GLY A 533 -6.50 20.82 12.20
CA GLY A 533 -5.62 21.67 11.38
C GLY A 533 -4.21 21.88 11.96
N LYS A 534 -3.91 21.36 13.15
CA LYS A 534 -2.58 21.41 13.77
C LYS A 534 -1.56 20.46 13.14
N GLU A 535 -2.05 19.53 12.33
CA GLU A 535 -1.30 18.58 11.51
C GLU A 535 -0.61 19.23 10.29
N PHE A 536 -1.02 20.45 9.92
CA PHE A 536 -0.45 21.19 8.80
C PHE A 536 0.41 22.37 9.27
N GLU A 537 1.44 22.67 8.47
CA GLU A 537 2.14 23.94 8.51
C GLU A 537 1.82 24.76 7.26
N GLN A 538 1.86 26.09 7.41
CA GLN A 538 1.65 27.00 6.30
C GLN A 538 2.76 26.79 5.27
N TRP A 539 2.37 26.60 4.02
CA TRP A 539 3.31 26.41 2.93
C TRP A 539 2.90 27.27 1.74
N THR A 540 3.87 27.98 1.17
CA THR A 540 3.69 28.73 -0.07
C THR A 540 4.46 27.99 -1.17
N PRO A 541 3.82 27.68 -2.31
CA PRO A 541 4.48 27.02 -3.43
C PRO A 541 5.70 27.81 -3.92
N PRO A 542 6.90 27.19 -4.00
CA PRO A 542 8.13 27.89 -4.36
C PRO A 542 8.21 28.25 -5.85
N ASP A 543 7.46 27.53 -6.69
CA ASP A 543 7.38 27.70 -8.14
C ASP A 543 6.22 28.62 -8.58
N TRP A 544 5.51 29.24 -7.64
CA TRP A 544 4.48 30.24 -7.95
C TRP A 544 5.09 31.56 -8.43
N HIS A 545 4.51 32.17 -9.47
CA HIS A 545 4.89 33.50 -9.94
C HIS A 545 3.68 34.30 -10.44
N SER A 546 3.70 35.63 -10.29
CA SER A 546 2.52 36.48 -10.50
C SER A 546 2.04 36.67 -11.95
N LYS A 547 2.70 36.06 -12.94
CA LYS A 547 2.43 36.28 -14.37
C LYS A 547 2.51 35.00 -15.21
N PRO A 548 1.66 34.00 -14.93
CA PRO A 548 1.60 32.78 -15.71
C PRO A 548 1.19 33.06 -17.16
N LYS A 549 1.79 32.34 -18.12
CA LYS A 549 1.63 32.60 -19.57
C LYS A 549 0.19 32.54 -20.06
N PHE A 550 -0.65 31.67 -19.49
CA PHE A 550 -2.03 31.48 -19.95
C PHE A 550 -2.87 32.77 -19.87
N LEU A 551 -2.55 33.69 -18.94
CA LEU A 551 -3.26 34.97 -18.80
C LEU A 551 -3.22 35.82 -20.08
N SER A 552 -2.18 35.66 -20.90
CA SER A 552 -2.05 36.37 -22.17
C SER A 552 -3.07 35.92 -23.23
N LYS A 553 -3.63 34.71 -23.09
CA LYS A 553 -4.65 34.16 -23.99
C LYS A 553 -6.06 34.68 -23.67
N VAL A 554 -6.28 35.19 -22.46
CA VAL A 554 -7.60 35.69 -22.03
C VAL A 554 -7.78 37.09 -22.59
N SER A 555 -8.70 37.30 -23.53
CA SER A 555 -8.95 38.59 -24.19
C SER A 555 -9.75 39.56 -23.31
N ASP A 556 -10.82 39.07 -22.66
CA ASP A 556 -11.67 39.87 -21.79
C ASP A 556 -10.92 40.33 -20.53
N SER A 557 -10.88 41.64 -20.28
CA SER A 557 -10.09 42.22 -19.19
C SER A 557 -10.61 41.85 -17.80
N LYS A 558 -11.92 41.64 -17.63
CA LYS A 558 -12.49 41.25 -16.34
C LYS A 558 -12.16 39.81 -16.02
N TYR A 559 -12.31 38.91 -17.00
CA TYR A 559 -11.88 37.52 -16.85
C TYR A 559 -10.38 37.38 -16.66
N ARG A 560 -9.56 38.24 -17.30
CA ARG A 560 -8.11 38.25 -17.06
C ARG A 560 -7.78 38.64 -15.61
N SER A 561 -8.40 39.70 -15.09
CA SER A 561 -8.24 40.12 -13.69
C SER A 561 -8.68 39.03 -12.71
N TRP A 562 -9.80 38.37 -13.00
CA TRP A 562 -10.29 37.26 -12.19
C TRP A 562 -9.34 36.07 -12.19
N ALA A 563 -8.79 35.73 -13.36
CA ALA A 563 -7.83 34.65 -13.51
C ALA A 563 -6.56 34.90 -12.69
N GLU A 564 -6.11 36.17 -12.59
CA GLU A 564 -5.01 36.57 -11.71
C GLU A 564 -5.34 36.33 -10.23
N GLU A 565 -6.58 36.64 -9.81
CA GLU A 565 -7.04 36.38 -8.45
C GLU A 565 -7.13 34.88 -8.15
N LEU A 566 -7.74 34.08 -9.05
CA LEU A 566 -7.82 32.62 -8.92
C LEU A 566 -6.44 31.97 -8.85
N HIS A 567 -5.51 32.40 -9.70
CA HIS A 567 -4.11 31.97 -9.64
C HIS A 567 -3.44 32.35 -8.30
N GLY A 568 -3.83 33.49 -7.73
CA GLY A 568 -3.39 33.92 -6.40
C GLY A 568 -3.85 32.99 -5.26
N LEU A 569 -4.99 32.31 -5.41
CA LEU A 569 -5.55 31.38 -4.41
C LEU A 569 -4.69 30.13 -4.20
N TRP A 570 -3.85 29.72 -5.17
CA TRP A 570 -2.95 28.58 -4.98
C TRP A 570 -2.02 28.74 -3.76
N LYS A 571 -1.65 29.98 -3.42
CA LYS A 571 -0.85 30.29 -2.23
C LYS A 571 -1.60 30.05 -0.92
N SER A 572 -2.92 30.27 -0.90
CA SER A 572 -3.75 30.10 0.31
C SER A 572 -4.27 28.67 0.47
N LEU A 573 -4.29 27.88 -0.61
CA LEU A 573 -4.69 26.47 -0.61
C LEU A 573 -3.52 25.50 -0.38
N GLY A 574 -2.28 25.96 -0.49
CA GLY A 574 -1.08 25.17 -0.22
C GLY A 574 -0.95 24.77 1.26
N ARG A 575 -0.73 23.49 1.53
CA ARG A 575 -0.49 22.92 2.86
C ARG A 575 0.72 21.99 2.81
N LYS A 576 1.49 21.96 3.89
CA LYS A 576 2.50 20.93 4.10
C LYS A 576 2.17 20.18 5.38
N ILE A 577 2.18 18.84 5.31
CA ILE A 577 1.97 18.00 6.49
C ILE A 577 3.22 18.09 7.36
N ARG A 578 3.04 18.29 8.66
CA ARG A 578 4.15 18.37 9.62
C ARG A 578 4.85 17.03 9.76
N ASP A 579 6.16 17.07 9.98
CA ASP A 579 6.97 15.88 10.27
C ASP A 579 6.48 15.12 11.52
N ASP A 580 5.79 15.80 12.45
CA ASP A 580 5.16 15.18 13.62
C ASP A 580 4.14 14.09 13.23
N VAL A 581 3.46 14.22 12.09
CA VAL A 581 2.53 13.20 11.58
C VAL A 581 3.28 11.97 11.05
N ARG A 582 4.52 12.13 10.58
CA ARG A 582 5.40 11.01 10.18
C ARG A 582 5.95 10.29 11.40
N ASP A 583 6.38 11.06 12.40
CA ASP A 583 7.11 10.55 13.56
C ASP A 583 6.17 9.98 14.63
N HIS A 584 4.94 10.49 14.71
CA HIS A 584 3.88 10.10 15.65
C HIS A 584 2.52 9.88 14.96
N PRO A 585 2.42 8.99 13.96
CA PRO A 585 1.20 8.79 13.17
C PRO A 585 0.00 8.33 14.02
N GLU A 586 0.24 7.71 15.17
CA GLU A 586 -0.78 7.29 16.13
C GLU A 586 -1.56 8.44 16.77
N LEU A 587 -1.05 9.67 16.72
CA LEU A 587 -1.72 10.84 17.31
C LEU A 587 -2.68 11.54 16.33
N TYR A 588 -2.74 11.09 15.09
CA TYR A 588 -3.41 11.79 14.01
C TYR A 588 -4.30 10.86 13.20
N SER A 589 -5.44 11.38 12.75
CA SER A 589 -6.16 10.75 11.65
C SER A 589 -5.53 11.06 10.28
N GLN A 590 -4.73 12.12 10.18
CA GLN A 590 -4.03 12.52 8.94
C GLN A 590 -2.97 11.48 8.56
N ILE A 591 -3.04 10.98 7.32
CA ILE A 591 -2.00 10.14 6.73
C ILE A 591 -0.87 11.06 6.24
N TYR A 592 0.36 10.80 6.71
CA TYR A 592 1.54 11.52 6.23
C TYR A 592 1.78 11.29 4.74
N THR A 593 2.12 12.35 4.02
CA THR A 593 2.65 12.30 2.66
C THR A 593 3.89 13.20 2.55
N PRO A 594 4.92 12.82 1.77
CA PRO A 594 6.23 13.46 1.80
C PRO A 594 6.30 14.84 1.13
N HIS A 595 5.38 15.16 0.23
CA HIS A 595 5.36 16.43 -0.49
C HIS A 595 4.20 17.32 -0.03
N PRO A 596 4.29 18.65 -0.21
CA PRO A 596 3.15 19.54 0.01
C PRO A 596 1.96 19.22 -0.91
N VAL A 597 0.78 19.63 -0.47
CA VAL A 597 -0.49 19.42 -1.17
C VAL A 597 -1.22 20.74 -1.39
N VAL A 598 -2.04 20.80 -2.43
CA VAL A 598 -3.05 21.84 -2.61
C VAL A 598 -4.40 21.21 -2.33
N VAL A 599 -5.09 21.73 -1.31
CA VAL A 599 -6.35 21.13 -0.83
C VAL A 599 -7.55 21.79 -1.51
N PRO A 600 -8.73 21.15 -1.53
CA PRO A 600 -9.92 21.74 -2.11
C PRO A 600 -10.33 23.06 -1.45
N GLY A 601 -10.33 23.14 -0.11
CA GLY A 601 -10.73 24.34 0.64
C GLY A 601 -11.80 24.06 1.70
N GLY A 602 -11.99 25.01 2.63
CA GLY A 602 -12.96 24.86 3.72
C GLY A 602 -12.64 23.73 4.71
N ARG A 603 -13.59 22.83 4.93
CA ARG A 603 -13.45 21.63 5.80
C ARG A 603 -12.51 20.57 5.21
N PHE A 604 -12.27 20.60 3.90
CA PHE A 604 -11.42 19.65 3.20
C PHE A 604 -9.97 20.11 3.29
N ARG A 605 -9.30 19.61 4.32
CA ARG A 605 -7.92 20.01 4.68
C ARG A 605 -6.88 19.02 4.21
N GLU A 606 -7.32 17.89 3.68
CA GLU A 606 -6.49 16.81 3.16
C GLU A 606 -6.50 16.77 1.63
N LEU A 607 -5.59 15.97 1.08
CA LEU A 607 -5.61 15.58 -0.33
C LEU A 607 -6.87 14.75 -0.58
N TYR A 608 -7.67 15.12 -1.59
CA TYR A 608 -8.76 14.31 -2.15
C TYR A 608 -8.37 13.82 -3.54
N TYR A 609 -8.75 12.59 -3.86
CA TYR A 609 -8.17 11.90 -5.01
C TYR A 609 -8.59 12.53 -6.35
N TRP A 610 -9.86 12.40 -6.75
CA TRP A 610 -10.26 12.85 -8.09
C TRP A 610 -10.25 14.38 -8.23
N ASP A 611 -10.56 15.14 -7.17
CA ASP A 611 -10.45 16.62 -7.10
C ASP A 611 -9.08 17.10 -7.57
N SER A 612 -8.03 16.38 -7.17
CA SER A 612 -6.65 16.75 -7.44
C SER A 612 -6.32 16.75 -8.93
N TYR A 613 -7.09 16.09 -9.79
CA TYR A 613 -6.88 16.13 -11.23
C TYR A 613 -7.05 17.54 -11.78
N TRP A 614 -8.16 18.19 -11.45
CA TRP A 614 -8.41 19.56 -11.88
C TRP A 614 -7.49 20.57 -11.19
N VAL A 615 -7.12 20.32 -9.93
CA VAL A 615 -6.10 21.12 -9.23
C VAL A 615 -4.76 21.03 -9.96
N ILE A 616 -4.27 19.83 -10.27
CA ILE A 616 -3.01 19.60 -10.99
C ILE A 616 -3.02 20.28 -12.35
N ASN A 617 -4.12 20.19 -13.11
CA ASN A 617 -4.23 20.90 -14.39
C ASN A 617 -4.16 22.43 -14.22
N GLY A 618 -4.83 22.99 -13.21
CA GLY A 618 -4.74 24.42 -12.88
C GLY A 618 -3.34 24.86 -12.46
N LEU A 619 -2.62 24.01 -11.71
CA LEU A 619 -1.23 24.24 -11.31
C LEU A 619 -0.28 24.20 -12.51
N LEU A 620 -0.44 23.24 -13.42
CA LEU A 620 0.37 23.14 -14.63
C LEU A 620 0.18 24.35 -15.55
N LEU A 621 -1.07 24.83 -15.73
CA LEU A 621 -1.36 26.08 -16.45
C LEU A 621 -0.73 27.30 -15.76
N SER A 622 -0.67 27.28 -14.43
CA SER A 622 0.01 28.28 -13.61
C SER A 622 1.54 28.16 -13.62
N GLU A 623 2.10 27.27 -14.44
CA GLU A 623 3.54 26.95 -14.54
C GLU A 623 4.15 26.41 -13.23
N MET A 624 3.32 25.91 -12.32
CA MET A 624 3.69 25.34 -11.01
C MET A 624 3.98 23.84 -11.11
N THR A 625 4.96 23.51 -11.95
CA THR A 625 5.26 22.13 -12.35
C THR A 625 5.87 21.31 -11.19
N GLU A 626 6.68 21.92 -10.32
CA GLU A 626 7.28 21.22 -9.18
C GLU A 626 6.22 20.85 -8.14
N THR A 627 5.28 21.76 -7.89
CA THR A 627 4.13 21.53 -7.01
C THR A 627 3.24 20.40 -7.55
N ALA A 628 2.90 20.43 -8.84
CA ALA A 628 2.12 19.36 -9.48
C ALA A 628 2.85 18.00 -9.39
N ARG A 629 4.16 17.96 -9.65
CA ARG A 629 4.99 16.76 -9.51
C ARG A 629 4.94 16.19 -8.09
N GLY A 630 5.04 17.06 -7.08
CA GLY A 630 4.96 16.67 -5.66
C GLY A 630 3.62 16.02 -5.30
N MET A 631 2.50 16.58 -5.78
CA MET A 631 1.17 15.99 -5.57
C MET A 631 1.04 14.61 -6.20
N ILE A 632 1.52 14.41 -7.43
CA ILE A 632 1.53 13.09 -8.09
C ILE A 632 2.37 12.09 -7.28
N LEU A 633 3.53 12.50 -6.77
CA LEU A 633 4.38 11.65 -5.94
C LEU A 633 3.73 11.28 -4.59
N ASN A 634 2.91 12.16 -4.02
CA ASN A 634 2.11 11.81 -2.84
C ASN A 634 1.10 10.69 -3.16
N PHE A 635 0.45 10.73 -4.32
CA PHE A 635 -0.41 9.63 -4.75
C PHE A 635 0.36 8.33 -4.99
N MET A 636 1.58 8.41 -5.56
CA MET A 636 2.45 7.23 -5.69
C MET A 636 2.75 6.61 -4.33
N PHE A 637 3.11 7.45 -3.35
CA PHE A 637 3.36 7.02 -1.98
C PHE A 637 2.14 6.31 -1.35
N LEU A 638 0.94 6.81 -1.61
CA LEU A 638 -0.30 6.19 -1.13
C LEU A 638 -0.58 4.85 -1.84
N VAL A 639 -0.41 4.76 -3.16
CA VAL A 639 -0.54 3.50 -3.91
C VAL A 639 0.50 2.48 -3.49
N GLU A 640 1.73 2.91 -3.19
CA GLU A 640 2.77 2.02 -2.67
C GLU A 640 2.39 1.41 -1.33
N ARG A 641 1.74 2.19 -0.47
CA ARG A 641 1.32 1.80 0.88
C ARG A 641 0.04 0.98 0.92
N TYR A 642 -0.97 1.35 0.14
CA TYR A 642 -2.33 0.77 0.22
C TYR A 642 -2.73 -0.06 -1.01
N GLY A 643 -1.95 -0.01 -2.09
CA GLY A 643 -2.27 -0.64 -3.37
C GLY A 643 -3.19 0.18 -4.27
N PHE A 644 -3.77 1.27 -3.76
CA PHE A 644 -4.65 2.20 -4.45
C PHE A 644 -4.55 3.58 -3.79
N VAL A 645 -5.13 4.62 -4.41
CA VAL A 645 -5.26 5.94 -3.76
C VAL A 645 -6.51 5.98 -2.89
N PRO A 646 -6.41 6.17 -1.56
CA PRO A 646 -7.58 6.37 -0.69
C PRO A 646 -8.39 7.59 -1.10
N ASN A 647 -9.70 7.61 -0.77
CA ASN A 647 -10.60 8.76 -1.03
C ASN A 647 -9.95 10.11 -0.67
N GLY A 648 -9.34 10.17 0.51
CA GLY A 648 -8.45 11.25 0.90
C GLY A 648 -7.38 10.84 1.91
N GLY A 649 -6.57 11.80 2.33
CA GLY A 649 -5.41 11.59 3.20
C GLY A 649 -5.73 11.30 4.68
N ARG A 650 -6.75 10.51 5.02
CA ARG A 650 -7.18 10.20 6.39
C ARG A 650 -7.30 8.70 6.65
N VAL A 651 -7.00 8.25 7.87
CA VAL A 651 -7.01 6.83 8.25
C VAL A 651 -8.39 6.17 8.10
N TYR A 652 -9.47 6.93 8.27
CA TYR A 652 -10.84 6.44 8.08
C TYR A 652 -11.22 6.26 6.60
N TYR A 653 -10.35 6.65 5.66
CA TYR A 653 -10.49 6.40 4.22
C TYR A 653 -9.68 5.21 3.70
N GLU A 654 -8.89 4.52 4.53
CA GLU A 654 -7.95 3.45 4.13
C GLU A 654 -8.58 2.24 3.42
N ARG A 655 -9.91 2.11 3.42
CA ARG A 655 -10.63 0.98 2.80
C ARG A 655 -11.37 1.33 1.51
N ARG A 656 -11.42 2.60 1.13
CA ARG A 656 -12.14 3.06 -0.07
C ARG A 656 -11.34 4.05 -0.89
N SER A 657 -11.46 3.94 -2.20
CA SER A 657 -10.81 4.85 -3.13
C SER A 657 -11.76 6.02 -3.49
N GLN A 658 -11.54 6.59 -4.66
CA GLN A 658 -12.40 7.54 -5.37
C GLN A 658 -12.25 7.26 -6.88
N PRO A 659 -12.98 7.95 -7.78
CA PRO A 659 -12.81 7.77 -9.22
C PRO A 659 -11.33 7.81 -9.64
N PRO A 660 -10.80 6.81 -10.38
CA PRO A 660 -9.35 6.61 -10.51
C PRO A 660 -8.69 7.48 -11.57
N PHE A 661 -8.39 8.73 -11.22
CA PHE A 661 -7.84 9.75 -12.11
C PHE A 661 -6.31 9.83 -12.15
N LEU A 662 -5.58 8.99 -11.41
CA LEU A 662 -4.11 9.10 -11.32
C LEU A 662 -3.38 8.98 -12.66
N PRO A 663 -3.73 8.05 -13.58
CA PRO A 663 -3.13 8.02 -14.91
C PRO A 663 -3.36 9.31 -15.70
N LEU A 664 -4.50 9.97 -15.54
CA LEU A 664 -4.80 11.24 -16.19
C LEU A 664 -3.96 12.39 -15.62
N MET A 665 -3.72 12.41 -14.32
CA MET A 665 -2.81 13.40 -13.70
C MET A 665 -1.39 13.26 -14.27
N VAL A 666 -0.92 12.02 -14.45
CA VAL A 666 0.37 11.71 -15.08
C VAL A 666 0.38 12.09 -16.56
N GLU A 667 -0.71 11.87 -17.29
CA GLU A 667 -0.89 12.35 -18.68
C GLU A 667 -0.68 13.86 -18.75
N SER A 668 -1.44 14.63 -17.97
CA SER A 668 -1.35 16.09 -17.95
C SER A 668 0.07 16.59 -17.64
N PHE A 669 0.73 15.99 -16.65
CA PHE A 669 2.11 16.33 -16.31
C PHE A 669 3.07 16.00 -17.46
N TYR A 670 2.93 14.84 -18.07
CA TYR A 670 3.78 14.39 -19.18
C TYR A 670 3.59 15.25 -20.43
N GLU A 671 2.38 15.71 -20.74
CA GLU A 671 2.12 16.56 -21.91
C GLU A 671 2.87 17.89 -21.84
N VAL A 672 2.99 18.46 -20.63
CA VAL A 672 3.70 19.72 -20.36
C VAL A 672 5.22 19.51 -20.31
N THR A 673 5.68 18.47 -19.61
CA THR A 673 7.11 18.31 -19.29
C THR A 673 7.88 17.44 -20.29
N ARG A 674 7.19 16.49 -20.93
CA ARG A 674 7.78 15.41 -21.73
C ARG A 674 8.81 14.57 -20.97
N ASP A 675 8.73 14.56 -19.64
CA ASP A 675 9.66 13.85 -18.76
C ASP A 675 9.40 12.33 -18.78
N LYS A 676 10.19 11.62 -19.60
CA LYS A 676 10.11 10.17 -19.73
C LYS A 676 10.65 9.42 -18.50
N ASP A 677 11.61 10.01 -17.79
CA ASP A 677 12.22 9.36 -16.62
C ASP A 677 11.22 9.36 -15.46
N PHE A 678 10.53 10.49 -15.25
CA PHE A 678 9.42 10.56 -14.30
C PHE A 678 8.29 9.61 -14.69
N LEU A 679 7.91 9.55 -15.98
CA LEU A 679 6.90 8.60 -16.44
C LEU A 679 7.29 7.15 -16.13
N GLY A 680 8.54 6.77 -16.40
CA GLY A 680 9.07 5.44 -16.06
C GLY A 680 9.09 5.16 -14.55
N GLN A 681 9.33 6.18 -13.73
CA GLN A 681 9.29 6.08 -12.27
C GLN A 681 7.89 5.79 -11.74
N VAL A 682 6.86 6.46 -12.27
CA VAL A 682 5.48 6.40 -11.74
C VAL A 682 4.65 5.25 -12.31
N LEU A 683 4.97 4.78 -13.52
CA LEU A 683 4.18 3.76 -14.22
C LEU A 683 3.91 2.48 -13.40
N PRO A 684 4.87 1.91 -12.63
CA PRO A 684 4.59 0.72 -11.81
C PRO A 684 3.49 0.91 -10.76
N ALA A 685 3.35 2.12 -10.20
CA ALA A 685 2.27 2.42 -9.27
C ALA A 685 0.93 2.57 -10.00
N LEU A 686 0.91 3.17 -11.21
CA LEU A 686 -0.31 3.20 -12.04
C LEU A 686 -0.82 1.79 -12.37
N GLU A 687 0.07 0.87 -12.72
CA GLU A 687 -0.29 -0.54 -12.96
C GLU A 687 -0.79 -1.24 -11.70
N ARG A 688 -0.24 -0.89 -10.53
CA ARG A 688 -0.67 -1.42 -9.23
C ARG A 688 -2.09 -0.99 -8.90
N GLU A 689 -2.40 0.29 -9.06
CA GLU A 689 -3.75 0.80 -8.83
C GLU A 689 -4.75 0.21 -9.84
N TYR A 690 -4.39 0.13 -11.13
CA TYR A 690 -5.23 -0.56 -12.12
C TYR A 690 -5.51 -2.01 -11.69
N SER A 691 -4.48 -2.72 -11.19
CA SER A 691 -4.63 -4.08 -10.67
C SER A 691 -5.58 -4.17 -9.48
N PHE A 692 -5.58 -3.18 -8.57
CA PHE A 692 -6.56 -3.09 -7.49
C PHE A 692 -7.98 -3.01 -8.03
N TRP A 693 -8.27 -2.11 -8.98
CA TRP A 693 -9.61 -2.01 -9.57
C TRP A 693 -10.03 -3.31 -10.26
N MET A 694 -9.11 -3.95 -10.99
CA MET A 694 -9.38 -5.21 -11.67
C MET A 694 -9.58 -6.40 -10.73
N GLN A 695 -8.95 -6.41 -9.56
CA GLN A 695 -9.04 -7.52 -8.60
C GLN A 695 -10.16 -7.34 -7.58
N ASN A 696 -10.41 -6.11 -7.13
CA ASN A 696 -11.25 -5.81 -5.98
C ASN A 696 -12.57 -5.13 -6.34
N ARG A 697 -12.70 -4.60 -7.56
CA ARG A 697 -13.85 -3.80 -8.01
C ARG A 697 -14.43 -4.28 -9.34
N SER A 698 -14.04 -5.45 -9.82
CA SER A 698 -14.57 -6.00 -11.08
C SER A 698 -15.74 -6.93 -10.85
N HIS A 699 -16.71 -6.88 -11.75
CA HIS A 699 -17.88 -7.73 -11.81
C HIS A 699 -17.99 -8.39 -13.18
N VAL A 700 -18.31 -9.68 -13.20
CA VAL A 700 -18.49 -10.46 -14.43
C VAL A 700 -19.97 -10.53 -14.75
N VAL A 701 -20.36 -10.10 -15.96
CA VAL A 701 -21.75 -10.18 -16.44
C VAL A 701 -21.83 -10.99 -17.71
N ALA A 702 -22.82 -11.89 -17.81
CA ALA A 702 -23.07 -12.70 -19.00
C ALA A 702 -24.38 -12.23 -19.66
N ILE A 703 -24.28 -11.61 -20.84
CA ILE A 703 -25.42 -11.13 -21.64
C ILE A 703 -25.27 -11.64 -23.07
N ASN A 704 -26.36 -12.15 -23.66
CA ASN A 704 -26.39 -12.64 -25.05
C ASN A 704 -25.31 -13.70 -25.37
N GLY A 705 -24.94 -14.53 -24.39
CA GLY A 705 -23.91 -15.55 -24.53
C GLY A 705 -22.47 -15.02 -24.53
N LEU A 706 -22.27 -13.72 -24.32
CA LEU A 706 -20.96 -13.09 -24.15
C LEU A 706 -20.73 -12.78 -22.67
N THR A 707 -19.50 -12.99 -22.22
CA THR A 707 -19.06 -12.62 -20.87
C THR A 707 -18.26 -11.33 -20.93
N HIS A 708 -18.72 -10.34 -20.18
CA HIS A 708 -18.11 -9.04 -20.05
C HIS A 708 -17.59 -8.82 -18.62
N ILE A 709 -16.53 -8.03 -18.49
CA ILE A 709 -15.99 -7.59 -17.21
C ILE A 709 -16.09 -6.08 -17.18
N LEU A 710 -16.78 -5.55 -16.17
CA LEU A 710 -16.90 -4.13 -15.88
C LEU A 710 -16.58 -3.89 -14.42
N ASN A 711 -16.40 -2.63 -14.03
CA ASN A 711 -16.11 -2.24 -12.67
C ASN A 711 -17.32 -1.60 -11.97
N GLN A 712 -17.38 -1.75 -10.66
CA GLN A 712 -18.37 -1.14 -9.76
C GLN A 712 -17.66 -0.54 -8.54
N TYR A 713 -18.27 0.48 -7.93
CA TYR A 713 -17.87 0.93 -6.60
C TYR A 713 -18.43 -0.06 -5.58
N ASN A 714 -17.58 -0.63 -4.73
CA ASN A 714 -17.98 -1.69 -3.79
C ASN A 714 -16.99 -1.77 -2.63
N VAL A 715 -17.39 -1.17 -1.52
CA VAL A 715 -16.59 -1.10 -0.29
C VAL A 715 -17.22 -1.99 0.78
N PRO A 716 -16.62 -3.16 1.09
CA PRO A 716 -17.17 -4.09 2.09
C PRO A 716 -16.81 -3.63 3.51
N VAL A 717 -17.37 -2.49 3.94
CA VAL A 717 -17.25 -1.94 5.30
C VAL A 717 -18.63 -1.88 5.95
N ASP A 718 -18.86 -2.74 6.94
CA ASP A 718 -20.18 -2.97 7.56
C ASP A 718 -20.41 -2.13 8.83
N ARG A 719 -19.92 -0.88 8.82
CA ARG A 719 -20.02 0.07 9.95
C ARG A 719 -20.23 1.50 9.44
N PRO A 720 -20.80 2.40 10.26
CA PRO A 720 -20.97 3.81 9.91
C PRO A 720 -19.64 4.46 9.50
N ARG A 721 -19.70 5.38 8.55
CA ARG A 721 -18.57 6.23 8.17
C ARG A 721 -18.19 7.12 9.35
N PRO A 722 -16.93 7.10 9.85
CA PRO A 722 -16.58 7.89 11.03
C PRO A 722 -16.80 9.40 10.90
N GLU A 723 -16.66 9.93 9.69
CA GLU A 723 -16.85 11.34 9.35
C GLU A 723 -18.31 11.78 9.16
N SER A 724 -19.26 10.83 9.14
CA SER A 724 -20.71 11.02 9.06
C SER A 724 -21.42 10.00 9.97
N TYR A 725 -20.85 9.72 11.14
CA TYR A 725 -21.20 8.57 11.98
C TYR A 725 -22.63 8.65 12.52
N SER A 726 -23.00 9.81 13.08
CA SER A 726 -24.31 10.06 13.67
C SER A 726 -25.41 9.99 12.61
N ASP A 727 -25.19 10.61 11.45
CA ASP A 727 -26.12 10.55 10.31
C ASP A 727 -26.31 9.12 9.78
N ASP A 728 -25.21 8.36 9.61
CA ASP A 728 -25.26 6.96 9.16
C ASP A 728 -25.97 6.04 10.16
N VAL A 729 -25.80 6.30 11.47
CA VAL A 729 -26.49 5.53 12.53
C VAL A 729 -27.96 5.88 12.57
N GLU A 730 -28.31 7.17 12.55
CA GLU A 730 -29.69 7.66 12.58
C GLU A 730 -30.49 7.19 11.37
N LEU A 731 -29.89 7.22 10.17
CA LEU A 731 -30.52 6.70 8.96
C LEU A 731 -30.79 5.18 9.04
N ALA A 732 -29.95 4.46 9.76
CA ALA A 732 -30.06 3.01 9.93
C ALA A 732 -30.96 2.60 11.12
N GLU A 733 -31.56 3.56 11.85
CA GLU A 733 -32.44 3.27 12.98
C GLU A 733 -33.69 2.49 12.54
N GLY A 734 -34.12 1.54 13.38
CA GLY A 734 -35.28 0.69 13.10
C GLY A 734 -35.04 -0.45 12.09
N LEU A 735 -33.88 -0.48 11.41
CA LEU A 735 -33.49 -1.59 10.54
C LEU A 735 -32.95 -2.78 11.35
N SER A 736 -33.08 -3.99 10.79
CA SER A 736 -32.39 -5.19 11.34
C SER A 736 -30.88 -5.04 11.23
N THR A 737 -30.09 -5.66 12.12
CA THR A 737 -28.62 -5.58 12.11
C THR A 737 -27.99 -5.88 10.75
N GLU A 738 -28.47 -6.90 10.04
CA GLU A 738 -27.98 -7.22 8.68
C GLU A 738 -28.33 -6.13 7.65
N ALA A 739 -29.50 -5.50 7.79
CA ALA A 739 -29.89 -4.39 6.93
C ALA A 739 -29.09 -3.11 7.24
N GLN A 740 -28.77 -2.83 8.51
CA GLN A 740 -27.88 -1.73 8.89
C GLN A 740 -26.50 -1.88 8.27
N LYS A 741 -25.90 -3.07 8.45
CA LYS A 741 -24.60 -3.42 7.86
C LYS A 741 -24.57 -3.24 6.35
N ARG A 742 -25.62 -3.71 5.66
CA ARG A 742 -25.76 -3.52 4.22
C ARG A 742 -25.83 -2.04 3.86
N LEU A 743 -26.72 -1.28 4.50
CA LEU A 743 -26.86 0.15 4.23
C LEU A 743 -25.53 0.89 4.40
N TRP A 744 -24.77 0.62 5.47
CA TRP A 744 -23.45 1.24 5.67
C TRP A 744 -22.42 0.88 4.59
N MET A 745 -22.42 -0.36 4.09
CA MET A 745 -21.58 -0.74 2.94
C MET A 745 -21.96 0.05 1.68
N GLU A 746 -23.27 0.24 1.45
CA GLU A 746 -23.79 0.96 0.28
C GLU A 746 -23.51 2.47 0.35
N LEU A 747 -23.64 3.08 1.54
CA LEU A 747 -23.27 4.48 1.78
C LEU A 747 -21.76 4.68 1.59
N THR A 748 -20.94 3.79 2.12
CA THR A 748 -19.48 3.84 1.95
C THR A 748 -19.07 3.68 0.47
N SER A 749 -19.78 2.82 -0.26
CA SER A 749 -19.60 2.66 -1.72
C SER A 749 -20.07 3.89 -2.49
N GLY A 750 -21.14 4.56 -2.03
CA GLY A 750 -21.59 5.86 -2.53
C GLY A 750 -20.50 6.93 -2.40
N ALA A 751 -19.82 6.98 -1.24
CA ALA A 751 -18.68 7.88 -1.03
C ALA A 751 -17.44 7.50 -1.89
N GLU A 752 -17.21 6.21 -2.17
CA GLU A 752 -16.16 5.77 -3.12
C GLU A 752 -16.45 6.25 -4.56
N SER A 753 -17.73 6.40 -4.93
CA SER A 753 -18.11 6.90 -6.25
C SER A 753 -17.80 8.39 -6.46
N GLY A 754 -17.58 9.13 -5.38
CA GLY A 754 -17.52 10.60 -5.37
C GLY A 754 -18.88 11.28 -5.46
N TRP A 755 -19.98 10.52 -5.53
CA TRP A 755 -21.36 11.03 -5.61
C TRP A 755 -22.17 10.66 -4.35
N ASP A 756 -21.71 11.11 -3.18
CA ASP A 756 -22.34 10.94 -1.87
C ASP A 756 -23.19 12.16 -1.48
N PHE A 757 -24.51 12.21 -1.67
CA PHE A 757 -25.34 11.16 -2.28
C PHE A 757 -26.16 11.67 -3.47
N SER A 758 -26.72 10.72 -4.20
CA SER A 758 -27.49 10.94 -5.42
C SER A 758 -28.59 9.88 -5.55
N SER A 759 -29.72 10.29 -6.11
CA SER A 759 -30.82 9.46 -6.59
C SER A 759 -30.36 8.39 -7.58
N ARG A 760 -29.21 8.61 -8.22
CA ARG A 760 -28.52 7.66 -9.10
C ARG A 760 -28.34 6.29 -8.46
N TRP A 761 -28.11 6.25 -7.15
CA TRP A 761 -27.80 5.02 -6.42
C TRP A 761 -29.01 4.34 -5.78
N TYR A 762 -30.19 4.95 -5.85
CA TYR A 762 -31.37 4.45 -5.16
C TYR A 762 -32.03 3.35 -5.99
N ILE A 763 -32.21 2.18 -5.39
CA ILE A 763 -32.98 1.10 -5.98
C ILE A 763 -34.03 0.71 -4.95
N ASP A 764 -35.28 1.11 -5.21
CA ASP A 764 -36.41 0.80 -4.35
C ASP A 764 -36.74 -0.71 -4.35
N SER A 765 -37.65 -1.12 -3.48
CA SER A 765 -38.13 -2.51 -3.38
C SER A 765 -38.74 -3.08 -4.68
N THR A 766 -39.11 -2.21 -5.64
CA THR A 766 -39.63 -2.59 -6.96
C THR A 766 -38.53 -2.61 -8.04
N GLY A 767 -37.27 -2.36 -7.66
CA GLY A 767 -36.13 -2.30 -8.55
C GLY A 767 -36.06 -1.02 -9.39
N ARG A 768 -36.74 0.06 -8.98
CA ARG A 768 -36.79 1.35 -9.68
C ARG A 768 -36.07 2.44 -8.88
N ASN A 769 -35.63 3.49 -9.56
CA ASN A 769 -34.88 4.59 -8.94
C ASN A 769 -35.78 5.72 -8.41
N ASN A 770 -36.80 5.35 -7.64
CA ASN A 770 -37.72 6.29 -6.99
C ASN A 770 -37.59 6.23 -5.45
N GLY A 771 -36.52 5.62 -4.94
CA GLY A 771 -36.26 5.46 -3.51
C GLY A 771 -35.74 6.73 -2.84
N THR A 772 -35.28 6.56 -1.61
CA THR A 772 -34.62 7.59 -0.81
C THR A 772 -33.20 7.13 -0.44
N LEU A 773 -32.49 7.91 0.39
CA LEU A 773 -31.12 7.58 0.83
C LEU A 773 -31.03 6.19 1.51
N SER A 774 -32.10 5.75 2.20
CA SER A 774 -32.15 4.41 2.81
C SER A 774 -32.23 3.27 1.79
N ASP A 775 -32.55 3.58 0.52
CA ASP A 775 -32.64 2.62 -0.60
C ASP A 775 -31.36 2.60 -1.45
N THR A 776 -30.27 3.19 -0.96
CA THR A 776 -28.96 3.21 -1.65
C THR A 776 -28.45 1.79 -1.88
N GLN A 777 -28.13 1.46 -3.13
CA GLN A 777 -27.57 0.16 -3.56
C GLN A 777 -26.45 0.36 -4.59
N THR A 778 -25.50 1.25 -4.30
CA THR A 778 -24.36 1.61 -5.15
C THR A 778 -23.58 0.39 -5.67
N SER A 779 -23.36 -0.62 -4.82
CA SER A 779 -22.60 -1.83 -5.17
C SER A 779 -23.31 -2.74 -6.17
N SER A 780 -24.60 -2.51 -6.39
CA SER A 780 -25.43 -3.25 -7.35
C SER A 780 -25.56 -2.54 -8.70
N ILE A 781 -24.76 -1.49 -8.93
CA ILE A 781 -24.80 -0.68 -10.17
C ILE A 781 -23.43 -0.74 -10.84
N LEU A 782 -23.42 -0.99 -12.16
CA LEU A 782 -22.26 -0.82 -13.03
C LEU A 782 -22.26 0.60 -13.61
N PRO A 783 -21.43 1.52 -13.10
CA PRO A 783 -21.53 2.93 -13.46
C PRO A 783 -20.89 3.24 -14.82
N ALA A 784 -21.55 4.08 -15.62
CA ALA A 784 -21.05 4.52 -16.92
C ALA A 784 -19.76 5.33 -16.83
N ASP A 785 -19.66 6.20 -15.82
CA ASP A 785 -18.47 7.02 -15.55
C ASP A 785 -17.27 6.19 -15.08
N LEU A 786 -17.42 5.29 -14.11
CA LEU A 786 -16.31 4.45 -13.65
C LEU A 786 -15.72 3.63 -14.81
N ASN A 787 -16.58 3.04 -15.64
CA ASN A 787 -16.13 2.23 -16.77
C ASN A 787 -15.56 3.07 -17.92
N ALA A 788 -16.02 4.31 -18.09
CA ALA A 788 -15.38 5.29 -18.97
C ALA A 788 -13.97 5.67 -18.47
N ILE A 789 -13.81 5.93 -17.16
CA ILE A 789 -12.50 6.27 -16.57
C ILE A 789 -11.54 5.08 -16.70
N MET A 790 -11.98 3.85 -16.39
CA MET A 790 -11.15 2.65 -16.57
C MET A 790 -10.73 2.44 -18.02
N CYS A 791 -11.61 2.77 -18.98
CA CYS A 791 -11.29 2.74 -20.41
C CYS A 791 -10.23 3.78 -20.78
N ARG A 792 -10.31 5.01 -20.24
CA ARG A 792 -9.26 6.01 -20.40
C ARG A 792 -7.95 5.55 -19.75
N ASN A 793 -7.99 4.94 -18.57
CA ASN A 793 -6.81 4.39 -17.89
C ASN A 793 -6.13 3.29 -18.71
N GLU A 794 -6.88 2.34 -19.28
CA GLU A 794 -6.32 1.29 -20.15
C GLU A 794 -5.64 1.88 -21.39
N ARG A 795 -6.26 2.90 -22.00
CA ARG A 795 -5.67 3.65 -23.12
C ARG A 795 -4.37 4.36 -22.74
N LEU A 796 -4.34 5.00 -21.57
CA LEU A 796 -3.18 5.72 -21.07
C LEU A 796 -2.03 4.78 -20.72
N LEU A 797 -2.32 3.68 -20.02
CA LEU A 797 -1.31 2.65 -19.72
C LEU A 797 -0.69 2.08 -20.99
N ALA A 798 -1.51 1.79 -22.01
CA ALA A 798 -1.00 1.38 -23.31
C ALA A 798 -0.11 2.47 -23.95
N SER A 799 -0.51 3.73 -23.90
CA SER A 799 0.26 4.86 -24.43
C SER A 799 1.60 5.06 -23.71
N PHE A 800 1.60 5.02 -22.37
CA PHE A 800 2.79 5.19 -21.54
C PHE A 800 3.82 4.09 -21.78
N HIS A 801 3.37 2.83 -21.90
CA HIS A 801 4.26 1.72 -22.26
C HIS A 801 4.89 1.91 -23.64
N ARG A 802 4.14 2.39 -24.64
CA ARG A 802 4.71 2.72 -25.96
C ARG A 802 5.73 3.86 -25.89
N ILE A 803 5.45 4.92 -25.13
CA ILE A 803 6.36 6.05 -24.93
C ILE A 803 7.71 5.59 -24.35
N LEU A 804 7.68 4.58 -23.47
CA LEU A 804 8.84 3.96 -22.84
C LEU A 804 9.43 2.78 -23.64
N GLY A 805 8.85 2.42 -24.79
CA GLY A 805 9.36 1.38 -25.69
C GLY A 805 8.98 -0.05 -25.33
N ASN A 806 7.95 -0.27 -24.50
CA ASN A 806 7.44 -1.58 -24.11
C ASN A 806 6.17 -1.96 -24.89
N GLU A 807 6.33 -2.34 -26.15
CA GLU A 807 5.21 -2.69 -27.04
C GLU A 807 4.41 -3.92 -26.58
N ASP A 808 5.06 -4.90 -25.95
CA ASP A 808 4.39 -6.11 -25.46
C ASP A 808 3.34 -5.77 -24.37
N LYS A 809 3.72 -4.91 -23.41
CA LYS A 809 2.79 -4.43 -22.39
C LYS A 809 1.74 -3.49 -22.97
N ALA A 810 2.11 -2.64 -23.93
CA ALA A 810 1.13 -1.80 -24.61
C ALA A 810 0.02 -2.64 -25.28
N ALA A 811 0.38 -3.73 -25.95
CA ALA A 811 -0.56 -4.63 -26.59
C ALA A 811 -1.48 -5.36 -25.58
N GLU A 812 -1.00 -5.65 -24.37
CA GLU A 812 -1.83 -6.20 -23.29
C GLU A 812 -2.94 -5.22 -22.90
N TYR A 813 -2.59 -3.94 -22.69
CA TYR A 813 -3.56 -2.90 -22.35
C TYR A 813 -4.48 -2.53 -23.51
N ASP A 814 -4.02 -2.60 -24.77
CA ASP A 814 -4.89 -2.44 -25.94
C ASP A 814 -5.97 -3.52 -26.02
N LYS A 815 -5.61 -4.75 -25.64
CA LYS A 815 -6.56 -5.86 -25.58
C LYS A 815 -7.58 -5.64 -24.47
N ALA A 816 -7.14 -5.17 -23.30
CA ALA A 816 -8.03 -4.80 -22.19
C ALA A 816 -8.99 -3.68 -22.61
N LEU A 817 -8.46 -2.59 -23.19
CA LEU A 817 -9.22 -1.48 -23.75
C LEU A 817 -10.27 -1.95 -24.76
N SER A 818 -9.87 -2.80 -25.71
CA SER A 818 -10.78 -3.34 -26.72
C SER A 818 -11.90 -4.19 -26.11
N ALA A 819 -11.61 -4.94 -25.05
CA ALA A 819 -12.62 -5.71 -24.32
C ALA A 819 -13.58 -4.78 -23.56
N ARG A 820 -13.07 -3.69 -22.97
CA ARG A 820 -13.88 -2.73 -22.23
C ARG A 820 -14.80 -1.91 -23.12
N ILE A 821 -14.32 -1.41 -24.26
CA ILE A 821 -15.18 -0.71 -25.23
C ILE A 821 -16.36 -1.61 -25.62
N LYS A 822 -16.10 -2.89 -25.94
CA LYS A 822 -17.15 -3.85 -26.25
C LYS A 822 -18.13 -4.06 -25.09
N ALA A 823 -17.64 -4.13 -23.86
CA ALA A 823 -18.48 -4.28 -22.67
C ALA A 823 -19.36 -3.06 -22.42
N VAL A 824 -18.79 -1.85 -22.49
CA VAL A 824 -19.51 -0.57 -22.35
C VAL A 824 -20.59 -0.43 -23.41
N GLU A 825 -20.29 -0.76 -24.67
CA GLU A 825 -21.29 -0.74 -25.75
C GLU A 825 -22.36 -1.82 -25.62
N SER A 826 -22.03 -2.99 -25.06
CA SER A 826 -23.01 -4.08 -24.92
C SER A 826 -23.97 -3.84 -23.76
N LEU A 827 -23.46 -3.38 -22.62
CA LEU A 827 -24.24 -3.23 -21.39
C LEU A 827 -24.76 -1.82 -21.16
N LEU A 828 -23.97 -0.79 -21.44
CA LEU A 828 -24.28 0.58 -20.99
C LEU A 828 -24.90 1.43 -22.10
N TRP A 829 -24.58 1.16 -23.38
CA TRP A 829 -25.13 1.92 -24.50
C TRP A 829 -26.59 1.57 -24.81
N ASP A 830 -27.43 2.59 -24.93
CA ASP A 830 -28.81 2.49 -25.43
C ASP A 830 -28.92 3.16 -26.80
N ALA A 831 -29.06 2.37 -27.86
CA ALA A 831 -29.05 2.86 -29.23
C ALA A 831 -30.30 3.67 -29.60
N GLU A 832 -31.43 3.46 -28.91
CA GLU A 832 -32.66 4.23 -29.13
C GLU A 832 -32.52 5.66 -28.63
N ARG A 833 -31.96 5.84 -27.43
CA ARG A 833 -31.71 7.16 -26.83
C ARG A 833 -30.42 7.81 -27.31
N GLY A 834 -29.45 7.02 -27.76
CA GLY A 834 -28.15 7.51 -28.19
C GLY A 834 -27.23 7.91 -27.04
N ALA A 835 -27.29 7.24 -25.88
CA ALA A 835 -26.46 7.55 -24.72
C ALA A 835 -26.07 6.30 -23.92
N TRP A 836 -25.13 6.47 -22.98
CA TRP A 836 -24.75 5.42 -22.04
C TRP A 836 -25.48 5.58 -20.71
N PHE A 837 -25.87 4.48 -20.11
CA PHE A 837 -26.64 4.44 -18.87
C PHE A 837 -26.01 3.44 -17.93
N ASP A 838 -26.11 3.72 -16.62
CA ASP A 838 -25.72 2.77 -15.61
C ASP A 838 -26.54 1.49 -15.75
N PHE A 839 -25.94 0.35 -15.46
CA PHE A 839 -26.61 -0.94 -15.54
C PHE A 839 -26.83 -1.52 -14.13
N SER A 840 -28.08 -1.78 -13.78
CA SER A 840 -28.45 -2.37 -12.50
C SER A 840 -28.29 -3.89 -12.55
N LEU A 841 -27.53 -4.42 -11.60
CA LEU A 841 -27.32 -5.86 -11.41
C LEU A 841 -28.53 -6.53 -10.73
N VAL A 842 -29.44 -5.75 -10.14
CA VAL A 842 -30.63 -6.28 -9.44
C VAL A 842 -31.70 -6.70 -10.45
N ASN A 843 -31.99 -5.84 -11.42
CA ASN A 843 -33.05 -6.05 -12.40
C ASN A 843 -32.51 -6.41 -13.79
N GLU A 844 -31.19 -6.41 -13.97
CA GLU A 844 -30.50 -6.65 -15.24
C GLU A 844 -30.92 -5.69 -16.37
N THR A 845 -31.20 -4.43 -16.02
CA THR A 845 -31.59 -3.37 -16.97
C THR A 845 -30.82 -2.07 -16.78
N ARG A 846 -30.89 -1.20 -17.79
CA ARG A 846 -30.28 0.14 -17.75
C ARG A 846 -31.15 1.13 -16.97
N HIS A 847 -30.50 1.97 -16.19
CA HIS A 847 -31.15 3.10 -15.52
C HIS A 847 -31.21 4.31 -16.45
N LEU A 848 -32.40 4.60 -17.00
CA LEU A 848 -32.58 5.54 -18.12
C LEU A 848 -32.75 7.02 -17.72
N SER A 849 -32.59 7.35 -16.43
CA SER A 849 -32.66 8.73 -15.97
C SER A 849 -31.42 9.52 -16.42
N PHE A 850 -31.61 10.83 -16.61
CA PHE A 850 -30.53 11.71 -17.03
C PHE A 850 -29.55 11.99 -15.88
N TYR A 851 -28.27 11.78 -16.17
CA TYR A 851 -27.12 12.24 -15.41
C TYR A 851 -26.01 12.67 -16.40
N PRO A 852 -25.21 13.71 -16.10
CA PRO A 852 -24.01 14.05 -16.88
C PRO A 852 -23.06 12.87 -17.14
N SER A 853 -23.00 11.90 -16.21
CA SER A 853 -22.21 10.67 -16.34
C SER A 853 -22.65 9.78 -17.51
N ASN A 854 -23.88 9.95 -18.03
CA ASN A 854 -24.33 9.27 -19.26
C ASN A 854 -23.44 9.61 -20.46
N LEU A 855 -22.74 10.75 -20.41
CA LEU A 855 -21.84 11.23 -21.45
C LEU A 855 -20.36 11.03 -21.10
N ALA A 856 -20.02 10.44 -19.95
CA ALA A 856 -18.63 10.18 -19.57
C ALA A 856 -17.86 9.32 -20.60
N PRO A 857 -18.46 8.33 -21.28
CA PRO A 857 -17.79 7.62 -22.37
C PRO A 857 -17.40 8.50 -23.57
N LEU A 858 -18.12 9.61 -23.80
CA LEU A 858 -17.75 10.61 -24.82
C LEU A 858 -16.42 11.28 -24.44
N TRP A 859 -16.34 11.78 -23.21
CA TRP A 859 -15.14 12.37 -22.62
C TRP A 859 -13.94 11.41 -22.62
N ALA A 860 -14.17 10.16 -22.22
CA ALA A 860 -13.13 9.13 -22.18
C ALA A 860 -12.73 8.59 -23.57
N ARG A 861 -13.47 8.96 -24.63
CA ARG A 861 -13.40 8.34 -25.96
C ARG A 861 -13.51 6.81 -25.88
N CYS A 862 -14.48 6.33 -25.10
CA CYS A 862 -14.72 4.91 -24.85
C CYS A 862 -15.86 4.35 -25.70
N TYR A 863 -15.69 4.42 -27.02
CA TYR A 863 -16.65 3.95 -28.01
C TYR A 863 -15.95 3.69 -29.34
N SER A 864 -16.52 2.82 -30.17
CA SER A 864 -15.90 2.31 -31.40
C SER A 864 -16.31 3.06 -32.66
N LYS A 865 -17.47 3.73 -32.65
CA LYS A 865 -18.10 4.33 -33.82
C LYS A 865 -18.27 5.84 -33.68
N PRO A 866 -17.70 6.67 -34.58
CA PRO A 866 -17.81 8.13 -34.51
C PRO A 866 -19.26 8.64 -34.41
N GLU A 867 -20.21 8.00 -35.10
CA GLU A 867 -21.63 8.38 -35.11
C GLU A 867 -22.30 8.32 -33.73
N MET A 868 -21.78 7.50 -32.80
CA MET A 868 -22.27 7.45 -31.41
C MET A 868 -22.04 8.77 -30.68
N GLY A 869 -20.98 9.50 -31.04
CA GLY A 869 -20.70 10.83 -30.48
C GLY A 869 -21.77 11.83 -30.89
N ASP A 870 -22.17 11.85 -32.16
CA ASP A 870 -23.24 12.73 -32.65
C ASP A 870 -24.61 12.35 -32.05
N GLN A 871 -24.88 11.05 -31.87
CA GLN A 871 -26.07 10.57 -31.16
C GLN A 871 -26.12 11.04 -29.70
N ALA A 872 -24.97 11.00 -29.00
CA ALA A 872 -24.85 11.48 -27.63
C ALA A 872 -25.04 13.00 -27.51
N VAL A 873 -24.58 13.77 -28.52
CA VAL A 873 -24.87 15.21 -28.63
C VAL A 873 -26.36 15.45 -28.77
N GLN A 874 -27.05 14.66 -29.61
CA GLN A 874 -28.49 14.77 -29.80
C GLN A 874 -29.25 14.42 -28.52
N TYR A 875 -28.87 13.32 -27.85
CA TYR A 875 -29.41 12.96 -26.54
C TYR A 875 -29.29 14.11 -25.53
N LEU A 876 -28.11 14.74 -25.41
CA LEU A 876 -27.92 15.85 -24.49
C LEU A 876 -28.89 17.00 -24.79
N ARG A 877 -29.10 17.33 -26.07
CA ARG A 877 -30.05 18.37 -26.49
C ARG A 877 -31.49 18.03 -26.12
N ASP A 878 -31.87 16.77 -26.26
CA ASP A 878 -33.25 16.31 -26.04
C ASP A 878 -33.53 15.94 -24.57
N SER A 879 -32.48 15.83 -23.76
CA SER A 879 -32.56 15.37 -22.37
C SER A 879 -33.27 16.34 -21.41
N GLY A 880 -33.37 17.62 -21.76
CA GLY A 880 -33.78 18.70 -20.85
C GLY A 880 -32.66 19.21 -19.92
N GLY A 881 -31.50 18.54 -19.85
CA GLY A 881 -30.37 18.99 -19.03
C GLY A 881 -29.75 20.33 -19.48
N LEU A 882 -30.03 20.78 -20.70
CA LEU A 882 -29.53 22.05 -21.24
C LEU A 882 -30.43 23.26 -20.94
N ASP A 883 -31.60 23.05 -20.35
CA ASP A 883 -32.64 24.08 -20.17
C ASP A 883 -32.32 25.07 -19.04
N TYR A 884 -31.26 24.80 -18.28
CA TYR A 884 -30.91 25.55 -17.07
C TYR A 884 -29.87 26.67 -17.35
N PRO A 885 -30.07 27.87 -16.78
CA PRO A 885 -29.26 29.04 -17.11
C PRO A 885 -27.86 29.01 -16.51
N ASN A 886 -27.61 28.23 -15.45
CA ASN A 886 -26.35 28.28 -14.70
C ASN A 886 -25.50 26.99 -14.77
N GLY A 887 -25.74 26.14 -15.76
CA GLY A 887 -25.00 24.89 -15.98
C GLY A 887 -25.93 23.72 -16.28
N VAL A 888 -25.36 22.53 -16.47
CA VAL A 888 -26.10 21.27 -16.60
C VAL A 888 -26.28 20.67 -15.20
N PRO A 889 -27.52 20.40 -14.75
CA PRO A 889 -27.75 19.83 -13.43
C PRO A 889 -27.22 18.40 -13.35
N THR A 890 -26.92 17.97 -12.13
CA THR A 890 -26.33 16.65 -11.86
C THR A 890 -27.31 15.51 -12.10
N SER A 891 -28.60 15.79 -11.97
CA SER A 891 -29.70 14.95 -12.40
C SER A 891 -30.91 15.83 -12.71
N LEU A 892 -32.02 15.24 -13.17
CA LEU A 892 -33.33 15.92 -13.25
C LEU A 892 -34.24 15.59 -12.04
N SER A 893 -33.69 14.97 -10.99
CA SER A 893 -34.43 14.54 -9.81
C SER A 893 -34.17 15.48 -8.64
N GLU A 894 -35.22 15.97 -7.98
CA GLU A 894 -35.14 16.79 -6.76
C GLU A 894 -35.16 15.89 -5.52
N SER A 895 -34.06 15.17 -5.26
CA SER A 895 -33.96 14.22 -4.15
C SER A 895 -33.65 14.86 -2.79
N GLY A 896 -33.25 16.14 -2.78
CA GLY A 896 -32.70 16.82 -1.61
C GLY A 896 -31.21 16.52 -1.33
N GLN A 897 -30.59 15.62 -2.10
CA GLN A 897 -29.17 15.32 -1.99
C GLN A 897 -28.29 16.24 -2.82
N GLN A 898 -27.00 16.27 -2.49
CA GLN A 898 -26.07 17.21 -3.13
C GLN A 898 -25.70 16.86 -4.58
N TRP A 899 -25.71 15.58 -4.97
CA TRP A 899 -25.42 15.13 -6.34
C TRP A 899 -26.71 14.90 -7.14
N ASP A 900 -27.61 15.87 -7.10
CA ASP A 900 -28.91 15.89 -7.79
C ASP A 900 -29.35 17.33 -8.09
N MET A 901 -30.51 17.51 -8.74
CA MET A 901 -31.14 18.83 -8.88
C MET A 901 -31.36 19.48 -7.50
N PRO A 902 -31.04 20.78 -7.30
CA PRO A 902 -30.69 21.78 -8.32
C PRO A 902 -29.19 22.00 -8.53
N ASN A 903 -28.32 21.08 -8.11
CA ASN A 903 -26.88 21.33 -8.13
C ASN A 903 -26.23 20.97 -9.46
N ALA A 904 -25.30 21.82 -9.90
CA ALA A 904 -24.28 21.53 -10.91
C ALA A 904 -22.90 21.47 -10.26
N TRP A 905 -22.17 20.38 -10.53
CA TRP A 905 -20.82 20.18 -10.05
C TRP A 905 -19.80 20.50 -11.15
N PRO A 906 -18.76 21.32 -10.86
CA PRO A 906 -17.74 21.73 -11.84
C PRO A 906 -17.12 20.54 -12.61
N PRO A 907 -16.70 19.42 -11.97
CA PRO A 907 -16.21 18.24 -12.67
C PRO A 907 -17.10 17.75 -13.82
N LEU A 908 -18.41 17.69 -13.58
CA LEU A 908 -19.37 17.18 -14.54
C LEU A 908 -19.57 18.15 -15.72
N GLN A 909 -19.52 19.47 -15.44
CA GLN A 909 -19.55 20.49 -16.49
C GLN A 909 -18.33 20.35 -17.39
N HIS A 910 -17.14 20.22 -16.77
CA HIS A 910 -15.89 20.08 -17.49
C HIS A 910 -15.87 18.83 -18.36
N MET A 911 -16.27 17.67 -17.83
CA MET A 911 -16.30 16.42 -18.60
C MET A 911 -17.23 16.50 -19.82
N ILE A 912 -18.42 17.11 -19.68
CA ILE A 912 -19.32 17.35 -20.82
C ILE A 912 -18.66 18.27 -21.85
N ILE A 913 -18.13 19.43 -21.42
CA ILE A 913 -17.51 20.42 -22.31
C ILE A 913 -16.32 19.82 -23.06
N GLU A 914 -15.41 19.14 -22.36
CA GLU A 914 -14.23 18.50 -22.92
C GLU A 914 -14.62 17.37 -23.89
N GLY A 915 -15.59 16.52 -23.51
CA GLY A 915 -16.10 15.45 -24.36
C GLY A 915 -16.71 15.98 -25.68
N LEU A 916 -17.52 17.03 -25.60
CA LEU A 916 -18.10 17.70 -26.78
C LEU A 916 -17.04 18.40 -27.64
N SER A 917 -16.08 19.07 -27.00
CA SER A 917 -14.96 19.73 -27.70
C SER A 917 -14.06 18.74 -28.43
N GLY A 918 -13.99 17.50 -27.95
CA GLY A 918 -13.19 16.43 -28.53
C GLY A 918 -13.79 15.81 -29.80
N LEU A 919 -15.05 16.12 -30.14
CA LEU A 919 -15.71 15.65 -31.36
C LEU A 919 -15.33 16.48 -32.58
N ASP A 920 -15.36 15.87 -33.77
CA ASP A 920 -15.08 16.57 -35.02
C ASP A 920 -16.20 17.53 -35.47
N SER A 921 -17.43 17.27 -35.02
CA SER A 921 -18.63 18.04 -35.38
C SER A 921 -18.55 19.51 -34.94
N ALA A 922 -18.69 20.44 -35.88
CA ALA A 922 -18.72 21.87 -35.60
C ALA A 922 -19.87 22.26 -34.65
N HIS A 923 -21.02 21.60 -34.76
CA HIS A 923 -22.16 21.82 -33.87
C HIS A 923 -21.87 21.35 -32.44
N ALA A 924 -21.10 20.27 -32.27
CA ALA A 924 -20.67 19.80 -30.95
C ALA A 924 -19.66 20.76 -30.32
N LYS A 925 -18.66 21.23 -31.08
CA LYS A 925 -17.69 22.24 -30.63
C LYS A 925 -18.35 23.56 -30.24
N GLU A 926 -19.35 24.01 -30.99
CA GLU A 926 -20.08 25.23 -30.63
C GLU A 926 -20.98 25.03 -29.40
N LEU A 927 -21.59 23.85 -29.24
CA LEU A 927 -22.29 23.51 -28.00
C LEU A 927 -21.34 23.50 -26.80
N ALA A 928 -20.15 22.91 -26.93
CA ALA A 928 -19.11 22.91 -25.91
C ALA A 928 -18.74 24.35 -25.49
N PHE A 929 -18.50 25.23 -26.45
CA PHE A 929 -18.24 26.64 -26.19
C PHE A 929 -19.42 27.34 -25.49
N SER A 930 -20.65 27.09 -25.94
CA SER A 930 -21.84 27.70 -25.32
C SER A 930 -22.01 27.30 -23.84
N LEU A 931 -21.69 26.05 -23.52
CA LEU A 931 -21.68 25.52 -22.15
C LEU A 931 -20.55 26.12 -21.32
N ALA A 932 -19.34 26.23 -21.89
CA ALA A 932 -18.22 26.90 -21.25
C ALA A 932 -18.55 28.37 -20.95
N GLN A 933 -19.09 29.11 -21.93
CA GLN A 933 -19.49 30.51 -21.76
C GLN A 933 -20.55 30.68 -20.66
N ARG A 934 -21.53 29.78 -20.59
CA ARG A 934 -22.56 29.78 -19.54
C ARG A 934 -21.92 29.53 -18.17
N TRP A 935 -21.14 28.47 -18.05
CA TRP A 935 -20.50 28.07 -16.79
C TRP A 935 -19.54 29.13 -16.25
N MET A 936 -18.70 29.72 -17.11
CA MET A 936 -17.79 30.80 -16.73
C MET A 936 -18.54 32.06 -16.29
N GLN A 937 -19.70 32.38 -16.89
CA GLN A 937 -20.55 33.47 -16.42
C GLN A 937 -21.15 33.19 -15.04
N THR A 938 -21.60 31.95 -14.80
CA THR A 938 -22.11 31.52 -13.49
C THR A 938 -21.04 31.67 -12.41
N ASN A 939 -19.86 31.08 -12.62
CA ASN A 939 -18.78 31.14 -11.64
C ASN A 939 -18.32 32.58 -11.38
N TRP A 940 -18.18 33.40 -12.43
CA TRP A 940 -17.79 34.81 -12.30
C TRP A 940 -18.84 35.64 -11.54
N ARG A 941 -20.13 35.50 -11.87
CA ARG A 941 -21.20 36.24 -11.18
C ARG A 941 -21.28 35.86 -9.71
N ALA A 942 -21.19 34.57 -9.41
CA ALA A 942 -21.15 34.08 -8.04
C ALA A 942 -19.92 34.61 -7.30
N TYR A 943 -18.74 34.59 -7.92
CA TYR A 943 -17.52 35.12 -7.33
C TYR A 943 -17.63 36.62 -7.02
N ILE A 944 -18.14 37.43 -7.93
CA ILE A 944 -18.34 38.87 -7.69
C ILE A 944 -19.39 39.14 -6.60
N LYS A 945 -20.44 38.32 -6.52
CA LYS A 945 -21.53 38.54 -5.56
C LYS A 945 -21.19 38.05 -4.15
N TYR A 946 -20.50 36.92 -4.04
CA TYR A 946 -20.27 36.22 -2.78
C TYR A 946 -18.79 36.17 -2.37
N GLU A 947 -17.90 36.78 -3.16
CA GLU A 947 -16.46 36.90 -2.90
C GLU A 947 -15.74 35.55 -2.68
N ALA A 948 -16.27 34.48 -3.28
CA ALA A 948 -15.74 33.13 -3.14
C ALA A 948 -16.06 32.23 -4.35
N MET A 949 -15.26 31.17 -4.47
CA MET A 949 -15.52 30.03 -5.35
C MET A 949 -16.12 28.90 -4.55
N PHE A 950 -17.05 28.13 -5.12
CA PHE A 950 -17.82 27.11 -4.41
C PHE A 950 -17.56 25.72 -4.96
N GLU A 951 -17.80 24.70 -4.13
CA GLU A 951 -17.71 23.29 -4.55
C GLU A 951 -18.74 22.95 -5.63
N LYS A 952 -19.95 23.53 -5.53
CA LYS A 952 -21.13 23.27 -6.36
C LYS A 952 -22.02 24.52 -6.46
N TYR A 953 -22.81 24.61 -7.54
CA TYR A 953 -23.62 25.78 -7.87
C TYR A 953 -25.08 25.39 -8.13
N ASP A 954 -26.02 26.23 -7.72
CA ASP A 954 -27.43 26.08 -8.08
C ASP A 954 -27.63 26.41 -9.58
N VAL A 955 -28.21 25.49 -10.34
CA VAL A 955 -28.46 25.70 -11.77
C VAL A 955 -29.56 26.73 -12.05
N ASN A 956 -30.37 27.05 -11.04
CA ASN A 956 -31.45 28.02 -11.11
C ASN A 956 -31.02 29.39 -10.58
N GLY A 957 -31.88 30.40 -10.78
CA GLY A 957 -31.68 31.74 -10.23
C GLY A 957 -30.40 32.42 -10.74
N ASP A 958 -29.59 32.92 -9.81
CA ASP A 958 -28.39 33.72 -10.08
C ASP A 958 -27.08 32.92 -9.98
N GLY A 959 -27.15 31.60 -9.87
CA GLY A 959 -25.96 30.76 -9.71
C GLY A 959 -25.38 30.83 -8.30
N LYS A 960 -26.22 31.04 -7.29
CA LYS A 960 -25.85 30.97 -5.87
C LYS A 960 -25.18 29.62 -5.52
N PRO A 961 -24.49 29.55 -4.37
CA PRO A 961 -23.94 28.28 -3.89
C PRO A 961 -25.03 27.20 -3.83
N GLY A 962 -24.72 26.02 -4.34
CA GLY A 962 -25.63 24.87 -4.25
C GLY A 962 -25.76 24.37 -2.80
N GLY A 963 -26.75 23.51 -2.54
CA GLY A 963 -27.07 23.02 -1.19
C GLY A 963 -27.37 21.53 -1.15
N GLY A 964 -28.01 21.06 -0.07
CA GLY A 964 -28.40 19.67 0.11
C GLY A 964 -27.25 18.74 0.54
N GLY A 965 -27.59 17.49 0.85
CA GLY A 965 -26.66 16.52 1.43
C GLY A 965 -26.44 16.71 2.94
N GLU A 966 -25.33 16.17 3.43
CA GLU A 966 -25.03 16.03 4.88
C GLU A 966 -24.34 17.27 5.47
N TYR A 967 -23.92 18.25 4.66
CA TYR A 967 -23.15 19.40 5.16
C TYR A 967 -23.32 20.69 4.35
N GLU A 968 -22.98 21.80 5.01
CA GLU A 968 -23.01 23.15 4.45
C GLU A 968 -22.01 23.35 3.30
N VAL A 969 -22.35 24.19 2.33
CA VAL A 969 -21.52 24.42 1.13
C VAL A 969 -20.12 24.94 1.46
N GLN A 970 -19.10 24.40 0.78
CA GLN A 970 -17.69 24.72 1.04
C GLN A 970 -17.12 25.82 0.13
N LEU A 971 -16.19 26.61 0.68
CA LEU A 971 -15.56 27.77 0.03
C LEU A 971 -14.14 27.49 -0.47
N GLY A 972 -13.77 28.20 -1.55
CA GLY A 972 -12.41 28.31 -2.10
C GLY A 972 -12.12 27.50 -3.36
N PHE A 973 -13.07 26.71 -3.85
CA PHE A 973 -12.82 25.29 -4.12
C PHE A 973 -11.81 24.92 -5.24
N GLY A 974 -10.91 23.98 -4.94
CA GLY A 974 -9.78 23.55 -5.77
C GLY A 974 -10.12 23.13 -7.20
N TRP A 975 -11.07 22.21 -7.41
CA TRP A 975 -11.48 21.84 -8.78
C TRP A 975 -12.11 23.01 -9.53
N THR A 976 -12.78 23.94 -8.84
CA THR A 976 -13.57 25.00 -9.49
C THR A 976 -12.60 26.02 -10.04
N ASN A 977 -11.57 26.34 -9.26
CA ASN A 977 -10.45 27.14 -9.68
C ASN A 977 -9.74 26.47 -10.86
N GLY A 978 -9.37 25.19 -10.73
CA GLY A 978 -8.68 24.44 -11.78
C GLY A 978 -9.44 24.38 -13.10
N ILE A 979 -10.76 24.17 -13.06
CA ILE A 979 -11.64 24.13 -14.22
C ILE A 979 -11.81 25.52 -14.84
N ALA A 980 -12.02 26.54 -14.03
CA ALA A 980 -12.12 27.91 -14.52
C ALA A 980 -10.85 28.33 -15.28
N LEU A 981 -9.66 28.01 -14.74
CA LEU A 981 -8.39 28.28 -15.42
C LEU A 981 -8.24 27.49 -16.73
N GLN A 982 -8.66 26.22 -16.77
CA GLN A 982 -8.65 25.40 -18.00
C GLN A 982 -9.56 25.97 -19.09
N LEU A 983 -10.79 26.35 -18.75
CA LEU A 983 -11.72 26.94 -19.71
C LEU A 983 -11.25 28.32 -20.20
N LEU A 984 -10.60 29.10 -19.35
CA LEU A 984 -9.97 30.37 -19.73
C LEU A 984 -8.74 30.18 -20.62
N ASP A 985 -7.95 29.12 -20.43
CA ASP A 985 -6.86 28.79 -21.36
C ASP A 985 -7.39 28.33 -22.72
N GLN A 986 -8.44 27.49 -22.71
CA GLN A 986 -9.01 26.87 -23.91
C GLN A 986 -9.82 27.86 -24.77
N TYR A 987 -10.62 28.73 -24.14
CA TYR A 987 -11.56 29.62 -24.82
C TYR A 987 -11.35 31.11 -24.50
N GLY A 988 -10.21 31.48 -23.89
CA GLY A 988 -9.96 32.84 -23.40
C GLY A 988 -10.04 33.93 -24.47
N ASP A 989 -9.83 33.60 -25.74
CA ASP A 989 -9.94 34.50 -26.88
C ASP A 989 -11.40 34.82 -27.24
N ARG A 990 -12.34 33.91 -26.92
CA ARG A 990 -13.77 33.98 -27.25
C ARG A 990 -14.67 34.28 -26.05
N LEU A 991 -14.28 33.88 -24.84
CA LEU A 991 -15.07 34.05 -23.62
C LEU A 991 -15.28 35.54 -23.31
N SER A 992 -16.52 35.90 -22.94
CA SER A 992 -16.90 37.27 -22.59
C SER A 992 -17.62 37.34 -21.24
N SER A 993 -17.20 38.30 -20.42
CA SER A 993 -17.84 38.66 -19.14
C SER A 993 -19.11 39.50 -19.32
N GLY A 994 -19.36 40.01 -20.54
CA GLY A 994 -20.51 40.83 -20.89
C GLY A 994 -21.78 40.01 -21.11
N GLY A 995 -22.90 40.47 -20.54
CA GLY A 995 -24.20 39.84 -20.69
C GLY A 995 -24.84 40.11 -22.05
N CYS A 996 -24.58 39.25 -23.03
CA CYS A 996 -25.55 38.95 -24.08
C CYS A 996 -25.25 37.58 -24.67
N VAL A 997 -25.87 36.53 -24.11
CA VAL A 997 -26.09 35.32 -24.89
C VAL A 997 -27.27 35.65 -25.79
N LEU A 998 -27.00 36.03 -27.05
CA LEU A 998 -28.02 35.91 -28.08
C LEU A 998 -28.34 34.42 -28.19
N ASN A 999 -29.45 34.01 -27.57
CA ASN A 999 -30.01 32.68 -27.79
C ASN A 999 -30.21 32.51 -29.30
N ALA A 1000 -29.41 31.65 -29.94
CA ALA A 1000 -29.61 31.29 -31.34
C ALA A 1000 -31.05 30.77 -31.58
N SER A 1001 -31.67 30.18 -30.56
CA SER A 1001 -33.08 29.76 -30.54
C SER A 1001 -34.06 30.92 -30.67
N ILE A 1002 -33.74 32.09 -30.11
CA ILE A 1002 -34.57 33.31 -30.21
C ILE A 1002 -34.35 34.00 -31.55
N LEU A 1003 -33.13 33.97 -32.11
CA LEU A 1003 -32.87 34.48 -33.47
C LEU A 1003 -33.57 33.60 -34.53
N ILE A 1004 -33.54 32.27 -34.39
CA ILE A 1004 -34.26 31.36 -35.29
C ILE A 1004 -35.77 31.53 -35.11
N GLY A 1005 -36.27 31.68 -33.88
CA GLY A 1005 -37.68 31.95 -33.59
C GLY A 1005 -38.20 33.30 -34.09
N LEU A 1006 -37.35 34.33 -34.20
CA LEU A 1006 -37.69 35.66 -34.73
C LEU A 1006 -37.48 35.79 -36.25
N VAL A 1007 -36.50 35.07 -36.82
CA VAL A 1007 -36.16 35.17 -38.24
C VAL A 1007 -37.03 34.24 -39.11
N TYR A 1008 -37.50 33.11 -38.58
CA TYR A 1008 -38.34 32.17 -39.34
C TYR A 1008 -39.74 32.74 -39.71
N PRO A 1009 -40.45 33.50 -38.84
CA PRO A 1009 -41.70 34.17 -39.22
C PRO A 1009 -41.49 35.32 -40.21
N ILE A 1010 -40.35 36.00 -40.15
CA ILE A 1010 -40.01 37.14 -41.02
C ILE A 1010 -39.63 36.67 -42.42
N LEU A 1011 -38.87 35.57 -42.55
CA LEU A 1011 -38.55 34.96 -43.85
C LEU A 1011 -39.76 34.31 -44.52
N LYS A 1012 -40.72 33.78 -43.76
CA LYS A 1012 -41.98 33.23 -44.30
C LYS A 1012 -42.91 34.32 -44.87
N SER A 1013 -42.76 35.57 -44.41
CA SER A 1013 -43.53 36.71 -44.90
C SER A 1013 -42.90 37.40 -46.12
N LEU A 1014 -41.64 37.08 -46.45
CA LEU A 1014 -40.90 37.65 -47.59
C LEU A 1014 -40.88 36.75 -48.85
N PHE A 1015 -41.38 35.51 -48.76
CA PHE A 1015 -41.44 34.55 -49.87
C PHE A 1015 -42.87 34.17 -50.31
N LEU A 1016 -43.87 34.98 -49.95
CA LEU A 1016 -45.22 34.95 -50.53
C LEU A 1016 -45.42 36.20 -51.40
N PHE A 1017 -44.79 36.19 -52.57
CA PHE A 1017 -45.19 36.91 -53.78
C PHE A 1017 -44.77 36.09 -55.00
#